data_AF-A0A7C4TRR3-F1
#
_entry.id   AF-A0A7C4TRR3-F1
#
_cell.length_a   1.000
_cell.length_b   1.000
_cell.length_c   1.000
_cell.angle_alpha   90.00
_cell.angle_beta   90.00
_cell.angle_gamma   90.00
#
_symmetry.space_group_name_H-M   'P 1'
#
loop_
_entity.id
_entity.type
_entity.pdbx_description
1 polymer ?
#
loop_
_entity_poly.entity_id
_entity_poly.type
_entity_poly.pdbx_seq_one_letter_code
_entity_poly.pdbx_strand_id
1 'polypeptide(L)'
;MNKPEVWRAVYEKLFRLRPLIVVALLLMAYALGCYLRSLPRFSDQHVLTGDDPYVHLRYAEALLSGSMPSNDTLRYYPQGFNTKYELPLVSWFIAGFSWLTGLQPIDVAILLPALFAPLIVIPVFFITRALTRSMTAGVIAAFLSAAAPAFLLRSFEGFCDKEAFTTPLMFAGLALALSSFNLVTAQGRKRNLIASVALAVASGALIGVAAIGWVGSLFAYLVLMAYALLMALFGKDGKSLSLISIPYLLALMVSGVFVALFTIRHGGLDFFRSIMFLAPVGAAIPLMALSKVKRRYVVAILIVLAAVFWLTELNYVFRLVDWLFGSKGLVRSTVAESQRPVAYDVWNQVGLPLVFAVFALVPRSLKDPKDRNNYLFMVSLFGVSAVLASSETRLLMFLSMAVAVMAGDVTSRLINHYGSRLFVRWKKGLRLNREAVMGLGLSMALAVLAILSLFAIPTYSSGYGPVVSHAMLYENIGMSGHNYWLGALLWLRENTDQNAIVISWWDYGYLIQYYANRTTIVDPGNVHEWRNVEIAKFFMSESEEESLKILKRSFGLEDREVYVLVSLEEVPKSHAIAKIAGSPTPSFQLTQQGWGIGNFNALLTKLVLGIWQPEYVASLAHFEKVYCDAQYIAIYRVIW
;
A
#
# COMPACT_ATOMS: atom_id res chain seq x y z
N MET A 1 -2.36 52.62 26.26
CA MET A 1 -2.33 51.15 26.43
C MET A 1 -0.89 50.67 26.46
N ASN A 2 -0.47 50.09 27.58
CA ASN A 2 0.91 49.63 27.74
C ASN A 2 1.17 48.44 26.80
N LYS A 3 2.24 48.49 25.99
CA LYS A 3 2.63 47.41 25.06
C LYS A 3 2.47 45.98 25.64
N PRO A 4 2.80 45.70 26.92
CA PRO A 4 2.56 44.40 27.57
C PRO A 4 1.10 43.90 27.56
N GLU A 5 0.11 44.79 27.67
CA GLU A 5 -1.31 44.42 27.76
C GLU A 5 -1.87 43.98 26.41
N VAL A 6 -1.45 44.64 25.33
CA VAL A 6 -1.81 44.27 23.94
C VAL A 6 -1.29 42.86 23.62
N TRP A 7 -0.05 42.55 23.99
CA TRP A 7 0.53 41.22 23.77
C TRP A 7 -0.11 40.12 24.62
N ARG A 8 -0.54 40.45 25.85
CA ARG A 8 -1.27 39.52 26.71
C ARG A 8 -2.64 39.19 26.11
N ALA A 9 -3.35 40.20 25.60
CA ALA A 9 -4.62 40.03 24.89
C ALA A 9 -4.47 39.21 23.59
N VAL A 10 -3.41 39.46 22.81
CA VAL A 10 -3.08 38.66 21.62
C VAL A 10 -2.78 37.21 21.98
N TYR A 11 -2.00 36.95 23.04
CA TYR A 11 -1.67 35.60 23.48
C TYR A 11 -2.90 34.83 23.97
N GLU A 12 -3.78 35.46 24.76
CA GLU A 12 -5.04 34.85 25.19
C GLU A 12 -5.98 34.57 24.02
N LYS A 13 -6.03 35.48 23.04
CA LYS A 13 -6.80 35.28 21.80
C LYS A 13 -6.24 34.10 20.99
N LEU A 14 -4.92 34.03 20.80
CA LEU A 14 -4.26 32.90 20.13
C LEU A 14 -4.44 31.59 20.88
N PHE A 15 -4.44 31.60 22.22
CA PHE A 15 -4.71 30.42 23.04
C PHE A 15 -6.13 29.87 22.82
N ARG A 16 -7.13 30.76 22.76
CA ARG A 16 -8.53 30.40 22.46
C ARG A 16 -8.70 29.89 21.03
N LEU A 17 -7.92 30.42 20.07
CA LEU A 17 -7.93 30.02 18.66
C LEU A 17 -7.11 28.75 18.36
N ARG A 18 -6.44 28.14 19.34
CA ARG A 18 -5.58 26.96 19.13
C ARG A 18 -6.26 25.82 18.34
N PRO A 19 -7.51 25.42 18.62
CA PRO A 19 -8.17 24.37 17.85
C PRO A 19 -8.37 24.76 16.37
N LEU A 20 -8.74 26.02 16.11
CA LEU A 20 -8.90 26.55 14.75
C LEU A 20 -7.57 26.57 13.99
N ILE A 21 -6.49 26.95 14.65
CA ILE A 21 -5.13 26.91 14.07
C ILE A 21 -4.76 25.47 13.71
N VAL A 22 -5.03 24.51 14.58
CA VAL A 22 -4.77 23.08 14.29
C VAL A 22 -5.58 22.62 13.09
N VAL A 23 -6.87 22.95 13.01
CA VAL A 23 -7.72 22.61 11.85
C VAL A 23 -7.16 23.22 10.57
N ALA A 24 -6.78 24.50 10.59
CA ALA A 24 -6.17 25.17 9.43
C ALA A 24 -4.86 24.50 9.00
N LEU A 25 -4.01 24.09 9.95
CA LEU A 25 -2.76 23.37 9.66
C LEU A 25 -3.01 21.97 9.11
N LEU A 26 -4.05 21.26 9.57
CA LEU A 26 -4.44 19.97 9.00
C LEU A 26 -4.99 20.10 7.58
N LEU A 27 -5.78 21.14 7.31
CA LEU A 27 -6.22 21.46 5.94
C LEU A 27 -5.03 21.80 5.04
N MET A 28 -4.03 22.51 5.56
CA MET A 28 -2.79 22.79 4.83
C MET A 28 -1.97 21.51 4.57
N ALA A 29 -1.87 20.60 5.54
CA ALA A 29 -1.21 19.30 5.35
C ALA A 29 -1.96 18.43 4.32
N TYR A 30 -3.29 18.43 4.36
CA TYR A 30 -4.13 17.76 3.36
C TYR A 30 -3.92 18.35 1.96
N ALA A 31 -3.97 19.68 1.82
CA ALA A 31 -3.74 20.37 0.55
C ALA A 31 -2.33 20.10 0.00
N LEU A 32 -1.31 20.09 0.86
CA LEU A 32 0.04 19.67 0.48
C LEU A 32 0.04 18.22 -0.04
N GLY A 33 -0.63 17.31 0.65
CA GLY A 33 -0.73 15.91 0.25
C GLY A 33 -1.42 15.73 -1.11
N CYS A 34 -2.46 16.52 -1.41
CA CYS A 34 -3.13 16.54 -2.71
C CYS A 34 -2.19 17.09 -3.79
N TYR A 35 -1.58 18.25 -3.53
CA TYR A 35 -0.66 18.89 -4.46
C TYR A 35 0.48 17.95 -4.88
N LEU A 36 1.14 17.30 -3.90
CA LEU A 36 2.23 16.37 -4.16
C LEU A 36 1.80 15.16 -5.01
N ARG A 37 0.57 14.67 -4.85
CA ARG A 37 0.02 13.54 -5.61
C ARG A 37 -0.41 13.91 -7.02
N SER A 38 -0.73 15.18 -7.27
CA SER A 38 -1.10 15.70 -8.58
C SER A 38 0.09 16.25 -9.39
N LEU A 39 1.29 16.30 -8.82
CA LEU A 39 2.51 16.70 -9.55
C LEU A 39 2.76 15.92 -10.85
N PRO A 40 2.46 14.61 -10.95
CA PRO A 40 2.61 13.87 -12.20
C PRO A 40 1.67 14.29 -13.33
N ARG A 41 0.53 14.97 -13.03
CA ARG A 41 -0.44 15.49 -14.01
C ARG A 41 -1.04 14.46 -14.99
N PHE A 42 -1.34 13.25 -14.53
CA PHE A 42 -2.00 12.24 -15.37
C PHE A 42 -3.42 12.61 -15.83
N SER A 43 -4.10 13.52 -15.13
CA SER A 43 -5.36 14.10 -15.57
C SER A 43 -5.25 14.84 -16.90
N ASP A 44 -4.12 15.50 -17.18
CA ASP A 44 -3.89 16.18 -18.46
C ASP A 44 -3.82 15.17 -19.62
N GLN A 45 -3.42 13.93 -19.34
CA GLN A 45 -3.26 12.86 -20.32
C GLN A 45 -4.50 11.96 -20.44
N HIS A 46 -5.43 12.01 -19.48
CA HIS A 46 -6.62 11.15 -19.42
C HIS A 46 -6.31 9.63 -19.39
N VAL A 47 -5.25 9.24 -18.67
CA VAL A 47 -4.75 7.85 -18.55
C VAL A 47 -4.66 7.41 -17.10
N LEU A 48 -4.93 6.11 -16.86
CA LEU A 48 -4.52 5.44 -15.64
C LEU A 48 -3.12 4.84 -15.78
N THR A 49 -2.31 4.99 -14.74
CA THR A 49 -0.94 4.49 -14.69
C THR A 49 -0.86 3.13 -14.02
N GLY A 50 -0.03 2.25 -14.58
CA GLY A 50 0.05 0.85 -14.15
C GLY A 50 -1.14 0.02 -14.65
N ASP A 51 -1.02 -1.30 -14.51
CA ASP A 51 -1.97 -2.24 -15.11
C ASP A 51 -3.18 -2.51 -14.22
N ASP A 52 -2.93 -2.62 -12.90
CA ASP A 52 -3.93 -2.93 -11.89
C ASP A 52 -5.16 -1.99 -11.91
N PRO A 53 -5.04 -0.66 -12.09
CA PRO A 53 -6.20 0.24 -12.09
C PRO A 53 -7.28 -0.09 -13.14
N TYR A 54 -6.91 -0.68 -14.27
CA TYR A 54 -7.86 -0.97 -15.36
C TYR A 54 -8.85 -2.07 -15.01
N VAL A 55 -8.48 -3.02 -14.14
CA VAL A 55 -9.45 -4.03 -13.67
C VAL A 55 -10.51 -3.38 -12.78
N HIS A 56 -10.09 -2.43 -11.92
CA HIS A 56 -10.99 -1.73 -11.02
C HIS A 56 -11.96 -0.84 -11.78
N LEU A 57 -11.45 -0.14 -12.80
CA LEU A 57 -12.24 0.70 -13.70
C LEU A 57 -13.27 -0.12 -14.48
N ARG A 58 -12.87 -1.21 -15.12
CA ARG A 58 -13.79 -2.08 -15.88
C ARG A 58 -14.92 -2.61 -15.01
N TYR A 59 -14.61 -3.03 -13.78
CA TYR A 59 -15.63 -3.48 -12.84
C TYR A 59 -16.51 -2.33 -12.32
N ALA A 60 -15.98 -1.11 -12.18
CA ALA A 60 -16.78 0.05 -11.83
C ALA A 60 -17.80 0.40 -12.93
N GLU A 61 -17.39 0.33 -14.20
CA GLU A 61 -18.27 0.52 -15.35
C GLU A 61 -19.34 -0.58 -15.44
N ALA A 62 -18.96 -1.83 -15.15
CA ALA A 62 -19.91 -2.94 -15.05
C ALA A 62 -20.95 -2.72 -13.93
N LEU A 63 -20.56 -2.13 -12.80
CA LEU A 63 -21.47 -1.79 -11.71
C LEU A 63 -22.43 -0.65 -12.08
N LEU A 64 -21.95 0.35 -12.82
CA LEU A 64 -22.79 1.46 -13.27
C LEU A 64 -23.78 1.07 -14.37
N SER A 65 -23.42 0.09 -15.20
CA SER A 65 -24.29 -0.49 -16.23
C SER A 65 -25.22 -1.59 -15.72
N GLY A 66 -25.00 -2.10 -14.50
CA GLY A 66 -25.86 -3.08 -13.86
C GLY A 66 -25.17 -3.81 -12.71
N SER A 67 -24.47 -4.90 -13.02
CA SER A 67 -23.78 -5.73 -12.03
C SER A 67 -22.50 -6.32 -12.59
N MET A 68 -21.52 -6.57 -11.72
CA MET A 68 -20.33 -7.33 -12.12
C MET A 68 -20.71 -8.73 -12.59
N PRO A 69 -20.06 -9.25 -13.66
CA PRO A 69 -20.31 -10.62 -14.12
C PRO A 69 -19.92 -11.61 -13.03
N SER A 70 -20.69 -12.67 -12.82
CA SER A 70 -20.34 -13.69 -11.80
C SER A 70 -19.08 -14.48 -12.17
N ASN A 71 -18.86 -14.69 -13.46
CA ASN A 71 -17.63 -15.24 -14.02
C ASN A 71 -17.20 -14.33 -15.17
N ASP A 72 -16.03 -13.74 -15.04
CA ASP A 72 -15.44 -12.84 -16.01
C ASP A 72 -14.64 -13.64 -17.04
N THR A 73 -15.23 -13.84 -18.22
CA THR A 73 -14.70 -14.68 -19.29
C THR A 73 -13.59 -14.02 -20.10
N LEU A 74 -13.30 -12.73 -19.86
CA LEU A 74 -12.15 -12.05 -20.45
C LEU A 74 -10.83 -12.44 -19.76
N ARG A 75 -10.90 -13.03 -18.56
CA ARG A 75 -9.75 -13.41 -17.75
C ARG A 75 -9.54 -14.92 -17.77
N TYR A 76 -8.28 -15.36 -17.78
CA TYR A 76 -7.89 -16.76 -17.56
C TYR A 76 -8.64 -17.78 -18.42
N TYR A 77 -8.61 -17.62 -19.74
CA TYR A 77 -9.15 -18.63 -20.66
C TYR A 77 -8.60 -20.04 -20.36
N PRO A 78 -9.43 -21.11 -20.48
CA PRO A 78 -10.87 -21.11 -20.77
C PRO A 78 -11.81 -20.91 -19.57
N GLN A 79 -11.28 -20.88 -18.35
CA GLN A 79 -12.08 -21.01 -17.13
C GLN A 79 -12.85 -19.73 -16.76
N GLY A 80 -12.30 -18.55 -17.06
CA GLY A 80 -12.83 -17.30 -16.54
C GLY A 80 -12.32 -16.99 -15.13
N PHE A 81 -12.72 -15.83 -14.61
CA PHE A 81 -12.46 -15.42 -13.23
C PHE A 81 -13.74 -15.18 -12.44
N ASN A 82 -13.92 -15.88 -11.33
CA ASN A 82 -15.05 -15.61 -10.43
C ASN A 82 -14.83 -14.30 -9.66
N THR A 83 -15.58 -13.26 -10.04
CA THR A 83 -15.43 -11.89 -9.51
C THR A 83 -15.72 -11.76 -8.02
N LYS A 84 -16.37 -12.75 -7.40
CA LYS A 84 -16.56 -12.78 -5.93
C LYS A 84 -15.23 -12.92 -5.17
N TYR A 85 -14.19 -13.44 -5.82
CA TYR A 85 -12.83 -13.46 -5.28
C TYR A 85 -12.09 -12.13 -5.50
N GLU A 86 -12.66 -11.16 -6.21
CA GLU A 86 -12.11 -9.82 -6.24
C GLU A 86 -12.43 -9.07 -4.94
N LEU A 87 -11.58 -8.10 -4.60
CA LEU A 87 -11.83 -7.16 -3.51
C LEU A 87 -12.52 -5.90 -4.08
N PRO A 88 -13.82 -5.67 -3.79
CA PRO A 88 -14.64 -4.76 -4.59
C PRO A 88 -14.51 -3.28 -4.21
N LEU A 89 -13.80 -2.94 -3.13
CA LEU A 89 -13.83 -1.58 -2.56
C LEU A 89 -13.44 -0.49 -3.56
N VAL A 90 -12.40 -0.72 -4.36
CA VAL A 90 -11.90 0.28 -5.31
C VAL A 90 -12.92 0.53 -6.41
N SER A 91 -13.47 -0.54 -7.02
CA SER A 91 -14.54 -0.43 -8.00
C SER A 91 -15.80 0.22 -7.43
N TRP A 92 -16.16 -0.07 -6.17
CA TRP A 92 -17.28 0.61 -5.49
C TRP A 92 -17.02 2.09 -5.28
N PHE A 93 -15.78 2.48 -5.00
CA PHE A 93 -15.42 3.88 -4.86
C PHE A 93 -15.51 4.58 -6.20
N ILE A 94 -14.92 4.04 -7.27
CA ILE A 94 -15.01 4.62 -8.62
C ILE A 94 -16.48 4.76 -9.05
N ALA A 95 -17.27 3.68 -8.97
CA ALA A 95 -18.68 3.68 -9.35
C ALA A 95 -19.51 4.63 -8.48
N GLY A 96 -19.33 4.58 -7.16
CA GLY A 96 -20.08 5.42 -6.23
C GLY A 96 -19.81 6.91 -6.38
N PHE A 97 -18.55 7.30 -6.59
CA PHE A 97 -18.19 8.70 -6.84
C PHE A 97 -18.62 9.15 -8.24
N SER A 98 -18.55 8.29 -9.26
CA SER A 98 -19.08 8.59 -10.60
C SER A 98 -20.59 8.83 -10.54
N TRP A 99 -21.35 7.96 -9.86
CA TRP A 99 -22.78 8.13 -9.63
C TRP A 99 -23.12 9.42 -8.85
N LEU A 100 -22.34 9.73 -7.81
CA LEU A 100 -22.57 10.91 -6.96
C LEU A 100 -22.26 12.24 -7.68
N THR A 101 -21.22 12.27 -8.52
CA THR A 101 -20.70 13.49 -9.14
C THR A 101 -21.15 13.71 -10.58
N GLY A 102 -21.58 12.64 -11.27
CA GLY A 102 -21.85 12.65 -12.70
C GLY A 102 -20.59 12.62 -13.59
N LEU A 103 -19.39 12.53 -13.00
CA LEU A 103 -18.13 12.40 -13.75
C LEU A 103 -18.00 11.01 -14.37
N GLN A 104 -17.24 10.92 -15.46
CA GLN A 104 -16.95 9.63 -16.08
C GLN A 104 -16.12 8.76 -15.11
N PRO A 105 -16.31 7.42 -15.12
CA PRO A 105 -15.58 6.52 -14.23
C PRO A 105 -14.06 6.66 -14.32
N ILE A 106 -13.52 6.90 -15.52
CA ILE A 106 -12.08 7.12 -15.72
C ILE A 106 -11.59 8.42 -15.06
N ASP A 107 -12.32 9.53 -15.16
CA ASP A 107 -11.97 10.80 -14.49
C ASP A 107 -11.92 10.61 -12.96
N VAL A 108 -12.91 9.89 -12.43
CA VAL A 108 -12.95 9.53 -11.01
C VAL A 108 -11.76 8.66 -10.66
N ALA A 109 -11.46 7.62 -11.44
CA ALA A 109 -10.35 6.73 -11.18
C ALA A 109 -9.01 7.49 -11.18
N ILE A 110 -8.81 8.46 -12.06
CA ILE A 110 -7.60 9.28 -12.13
C ILE A 110 -7.45 10.17 -10.88
N LEU A 111 -8.51 10.92 -10.53
CA LEU A 111 -8.44 11.96 -9.50
C LEU A 111 -8.59 11.44 -8.06
N LEU A 112 -9.40 10.40 -7.88
CA LEU A 112 -9.82 9.95 -6.55
C LEU A 112 -8.65 9.51 -5.64
N PRO A 113 -7.60 8.81 -6.11
CA PRO A 113 -6.44 8.48 -5.28
C PRO A 113 -5.76 9.72 -4.71
N ALA A 114 -5.56 10.74 -5.54
CA ALA A 114 -4.90 12.00 -5.16
C ALA A 114 -5.71 12.79 -4.13
N LEU A 115 -7.04 12.66 -4.13
CA LEU A 115 -7.94 13.35 -3.20
C LEU A 115 -8.20 12.56 -1.91
N PHE A 116 -8.26 11.23 -1.99
CA PHE A 116 -8.62 10.36 -0.87
C PHE A 116 -7.41 9.99 -0.01
N ALA A 117 -6.28 9.65 -0.61
CA ALA A 117 -5.10 9.21 0.13
C ALA A 117 -4.56 10.26 1.12
N PRO A 118 -4.56 11.58 0.81
CA PRO A 118 -4.17 12.61 1.78
C PRO A 118 -5.02 12.68 3.04
N LEU A 119 -6.20 12.03 3.08
CA LEU A 119 -6.99 11.92 4.31
C LEU A 119 -6.22 11.20 5.43
N ILE A 120 -5.15 10.46 5.13
CA ILE A 120 -4.24 9.84 6.10
C ILE A 120 -3.69 10.83 7.15
N VAL A 121 -3.61 12.12 6.82
CA VAL A 121 -3.13 13.15 7.75
C VAL A 121 -4.00 13.25 9.01
N ILE A 122 -5.30 12.96 8.88
CA ILE A 122 -6.27 13.02 9.98
C ILE A 122 -6.03 11.91 11.00
N PRO A 123 -6.06 10.61 10.66
CA PRO A 123 -5.81 9.56 11.63
C PRO A 123 -4.38 9.57 12.17
N VAL A 124 -3.37 9.93 11.38
CA VAL A 124 -1.99 10.07 11.87
C VAL A 124 -1.89 11.19 12.92
N PHE A 125 -2.55 12.32 12.71
CA PHE A 125 -2.67 13.39 13.71
C PHE A 125 -3.30 12.85 15.01
N PHE A 126 -4.43 12.16 14.93
CA PHE A 126 -5.15 11.68 16.11
C PHE A 126 -4.38 10.59 16.87
N ILE A 127 -3.74 9.64 16.16
CA ILE A 127 -2.85 8.64 16.77
C ILE A 127 -1.73 9.38 17.52
N THR A 128 -1.02 10.28 16.86
CA THR A 128 0.13 10.97 17.45
C THR A 128 -0.30 11.84 18.64
N ARG A 129 -1.41 12.56 18.52
CA ARG A 129 -1.97 13.35 19.64
C ARG A 129 -2.36 12.46 20.81
N ALA A 130 -2.98 11.31 20.56
CA ALA A 130 -3.38 10.38 21.61
C ALA A 130 -2.14 9.81 22.33
N LEU A 131 -1.09 9.46 21.59
CA LEU A 131 0.15 8.91 22.11
C LEU A 131 0.95 9.92 22.94
N THR A 132 1.03 11.16 22.47
CA THR A 132 1.96 12.18 22.98
C THR A 132 1.31 13.24 23.87
N ARG A 133 -0.03 13.34 23.83
CA ARG A 133 -0.84 14.45 24.39
C ARG A 133 -0.47 15.83 23.82
N SER A 134 0.25 15.87 22.69
CA SER A 134 0.73 17.10 22.05
C SER A 134 0.01 17.34 20.72
N MET A 135 -0.65 18.48 20.60
CA MET A 135 -1.21 18.95 19.31
C MET A 135 -0.09 19.20 18.30
N THR A 136 1.03 19.76 18.76
CA THR A 136 2.20 20.06 17.92
C THR A 136 2.80 18.80 17.32
N ALA A 137 2.95 17.73 18.11
CA ALA A 137 3.43 16.44 17.61
C ALA A 137 2.49 15.88 16.54
N GLY A 138 1.18 15.96 16.78
CA GLY A 138 0.17 15.55 15.81
C GLY A 138 0.25 16.31 14.50
N VAL A 139 0.39 17.64 14.55
CA VAL A 139 0.51 18.47 13.35
C VAL A 139 1.78 18.12 12.58
N ILE A 140 2.93 17.96 13.24
CA ILE A 140 4.17 17.57 12.58
C ILE A 140 4.03 16.21 11.90
N ALA A 141 3.47 15.22 12.61
CA ALA A 141 3.23 13.89 12.04
C ALA A 141 2.27 13.94 10.83
N ALA A 142 1.25 14.81 10.86
CA ALA A 142 0.34 15.02 9.74
C ALA A 142 1.09 15.52 8.49
N PHE A 143 1.93 16.55 8.62
CA PHE A 143 2.76 17.04 7.51
C PHE A 143 3.73 15.98 6.98
N LEU A 144 4.37 15.21 7.87
CA LEU A 144 5.25 14.11 7.47
C LEU A 144 4.51 13.02 6.71
N SER A 145 3.31 12.64 7.15
CA SER A 145 2.48 11.63 6.48
C SER A 145 1.94 12.10 5.11
N ALA A 146 1.64 13.39 4.97
CA ALA A 146 1.20 13.97 3.70
C ALA A 146 2.27 13.82 2.60
N ALA A 147 3.53 13.99 3.00
CA ALA A 147 4.71 13.97 2.13
C ALA A 147 5.49 12.64 2.16
N ALA A 148 4.92 11.56 2.69
CA ALA A 148 5.60 10.27 2.84
C ALA A 148 5.88 9.59 1.48
N PRO A 149 7.14 9.46 1.03
CA PRO A 149 7.47 8.98 -0.32
C PRO A 149 6.95 7.58 -0.62
N ALA A 150 7.14 6.64 0.33
CA ALA A 150 6.65 5.27 0.21
C ALA A 150 5.14 5.19 -0.07
N PHE A 151 4.35 6.12 0.50
CA PHE A 151 2.91 6.16 0.26
C PHE A 151 2.55 6.94 -1.01
N LEU A 152 3.27 8.02 -1.29
CA LEU A 152 3.08 8.82 -2.50
C LEU A 152 3.21 7.95 -3.75
N LEU A 153 4.21 7.07 -3.82
CA LEU A 153 4.43 6.11 -4.91
C LEU A 153 3.29 5.10 -5.13
N ARG A 154 2.28 5.08 -4.26
CA ARG A 154 1.11 4.19 -4.29
C ARG A 154 -0.22 4.92 -4.24
N SER A 155 -0.19 6.23 -4.35
CA SER A 155 -1.39 7.05 -4.18
C SER A 155 -1.37 8.37 -4.96
N PHE A 156 -0.48 8.49 -5.95
CA PHE A 156 -0.49 9.63 -6.84
C PHE A 156 -1.66 9.53 -7.83
N GLU A 157 -1.99 10.66 -8.45
CA GLU A 157 -3.03 10.77 -9.48
C GLU A 157 -2.80 9.77 -10.62
N GLY A 158 -3.85 9.12 -11.11
CA GLY A 158 -3.72 8.09 -12.15
C GLY A 158 -3.37 6.68 -11.63
N PHE A 159 -2.81 6.53 -10.42
CA PHE A 159 -2.55 5.22 -9.80
C PHE A 159 -3.74 4.80 -8.92
N CYS A 160 -4.84 4.38 -9.55
CA CYS A 160 -6.07 4.00 -8.86
C CYS A 160 -6.04 2.56 -8.34
N ASP A 161 -5.35 2.35 -7.23
CA ASP A 161 -5.25 1.04 -6.60
C ASP A 161 -5.60 1.08 -5.09
N LYS A 162 -5.76 -0.12 -4.53
CA LYS A 162 -6.25 -0.42 -3.19
C LYS A 162 -5.52 0.32 -2.06
N GLU A 163 -4.21 0.56 -2.17
CA GLU A 163 -3.40 1.18 -1.11
C GLU A 163 -3.85 2.61 -0.79
N ALA A 164 -4.23 3.39 -1.81
CA ALA A 164 -4.66 4.77 -1.69
C ALA A 164 -5.91 4.94 -0.80
N PHE A 165 -6.79 3.94 -0.81
CA PHE A 165 -8.08 3.96 -0.10
C PHE A 165 -8.01 3.24 1.24
N THR A 166 -7.42 2.04 1.25
CA THR A 166 -7.44 1.15 2.41
C THR A 166 -6.53 1.65 3.53
N THR A 167 -5.41 2.30 3.20
CA THR A 167 -4.44 2.80 4.18
C THR A 167 -5.03 3.91 5.07
N PRO A 168 -5.63 4.99 4.54
CA PRO A 168 -6.34 5.99 5.36
C PRO A 168 -7.44 5.40 6.25
N LEU A 169 -8.26 4.49 5.70
CA LEU A 169 -9.37 3.85 6.42
C LEU A 169 -8.86 3.00 7.59
N MET A 170 -7.85 2.17 7.34
CA MET A 170 -7.26 1.31 8.36
C MET A 170 -6.60 2.11 9.48
N PHE A 171 -5.84 3.17 9.15
CA PHE A 171 -5.25 4.05 10.15
C PHE A 171 -6.31 4.82 10.94
N ALA A 172 -7.42 5.21 10.30
CA ALA A 172 -8.57 5.76 11.01
C ALA A 172 -9.18 4.75 11.98
N GLY A 173 -9.33 3.49 11.57
CA GLY A 173 -9.70 2.39 12.47
C GLY A 173 -8.77 2.30 13.68
N LEU A 174 -7.45 2.25 13.46
CA LEU A 174 -6.44 2.23 14.54
C LEU A 174 -6.52 3.46 15.47
N ALA A 175 -6.76 4.65 14.93
CA ALA A 175 -6.94 5.87 15.71
C ALA A 175 -8.17 5.80 16.63
N LEU A 176 -9.29 5.27 16.12
CA LEU A 176 -10.51 5.06 16.90
C LEU A 176 -10.34 3.95 17.94
N ALA A 177 -9.64 2.86 17.62
CA ALA A 177 -9.29 1.80 18.56
C ALA A 177 -8.48 2.36 19.75
N LEU A 178 -7.40 3.09 19.47
CA LEU A 178 -6.56 3.71 20.50
C LEU A 178 -7.35 4.70 21.35
N SER A 179 -8.25 5.48 20.74
CA SER A 179 -9.13 6.40 21.44
C SER A 179 -10.10 5.65 22.36
N SER A 180 -10.66 4.54 21.89
CA SER A 180 -11.53 3.67 22.69
C SER A 180 -10.80 3.09 23.91
N PHE A 181 -9.59 2.57 23.74
CA PHE A 181 -8.77 2.02 24.83
C PHE A 181 -8.42 3.08 25.88
N ASN A 182 -8.17 4.31 25.44
CA ASN A 182 -7.91 5.44 26.31
C ASN A 182 -9.15 5.93 27.10
N LEU A 183 -10.35 5.76 26.55
CA LEU A 183 -11.60 6.11 27.25
C LEU A 183 -11.99 5.07 28.30
N VAL A 184 -11.86 3.77 28.00
CA VAL A 184 -12.23 2.71 28.95
C VAL A 184 -11.35 2.69 30.21
N THR A 185 -10.13 3.23 30.09
CA THR A 185 -9.18 3.37 31.20
C THR A 185 -9.32 4.68 31.99
N ALA A 186 -10.18 5.61 31.54
CA ALA A 186 -10.39 6.92 32.18
C ALA A 186 -11.45 6.90 33.31
N GLN A 187 -11.35 7.83 34.26
CA GLN A 187 -12.34 7.99 35.36
C GLN A 187 -13.67 8.53 34.82
N GLY A 188 -14.83 7.97 35.27
CA GLY A 188 -16.17 8.34 34.78
C GLY A 188 -16.93 7.20 34.08
N ARG A 189 -17.15 6.09 34.81
CA ARG A 189 -17.33 4.73 34.25
C ARG A 189 -18.44 4.53 33.20
N LYS A 190 -19.63 5.12 33.34
CA LYS A 190 -20.77 4.76 32.46
C LYS A 190 -20.75 5.49 31.10
N ARG A 191 -20.56 6.82 31.10
CA ARG A 191 -20.51 7.62 29.86
C ARG A 191 -19.29 7.30 29.00
N ASN A 192 -18.14 7.06 29.63
CA ASN A 192 -16.90 6.70 28.94
C ASN A 192 -16.98 5.31 28.31
N LEU A 193 -17.73 4.37 28.92
CA LEU A 193 -17.90 3.02 28.37
C LEU A 193 -18.74 3.04 27.09
N ILE A 194 -19.86 3.76 27.06
CA ILE A 194 -20.71 3.87 25.85
C ILE A 194 -19.92 4.48 24.70
N ALA A 195 -19.19 5.57 24.96
CA ALA A 195 -18.34 6.20 23.96
C ALA A 195 -17.22 5.26 23.48
N SER A 196 -16.58 4.51 24.39
CA SER A 196 -15.57 3.50 24.03
C SER A 196 -16.16 2.41 23.13
N VAL A 197 -17.34 1.88 23.44
CA VAL A 197 -18.04 0.88 22.61
C VAL A 197 -18.33 1.44 21.23
N ALA A 198 -18.89 2.66 21.13
CA ALA A 198 -19.16 3.29 19.83
C ALA A 198 -17.88 3.46 18.99
N LEU A 199 -16.79 3.93 19.60
CA LEU A 199 -15.50 4.05 18.92
C LEU A 199 -14.91 2.69 18.50
N ALA A 200 -15.13 1.64 19.28
CA ALA A 200 -14.68 0.29 18.94
C ALA A 200 -15.48 -0.30 17.77
N VAL A 201 -16.79 -0.08 17.72
CA VAL A 201 -17.63 -0.47 16.58
C VAL A 201 -17.19 0.29 15.31
N ALA A 202 -17.03 1.61 15.41
CA ALA A 202 -16.57 2.43 14.28
C ALA A 202 -15.16 2.02 13.82
N SER A 203 -14.27 1.71 14.77
CA SER A 203 -12.95 1.16 14.48
C SER A 203 -13.04 -0.14 13.68
N GLY A 204 -13.83 -1.10 14.17
CA GLY A 204 -14.00 -2.39 13.51
C GLY A 204 -14.62 -2.25 12.12
N ALA A 205 -15.59 -1.36 11.95
CA ALA A 205 -16.19 -1.09 10.64
C ALA A 205 -15.16 -0.53 9.65
N LEU A 206 -14.33 0.45 10.05
CA LEU A 206 -13.30 1.01 9.16
C LEU A 206 -12.19 0.00 8.80
N ILE A 207 -11.75 -0.82 9.77
CA ILE A 207 -10.77 -1.89 9.51
C ILE A 207 -11.40 -2.95 8.59
N GLY A 208 -12.67 -3.30 8.81
CA GLY A 208 -13.41 -4.25 7.98
C GLY A 208 -13.59 -3.76 6.55
N VAL A 209 -13.98 -2.50 6.36
CA VAL A 209 -14.07 -1.85 5.04
C VAL A 209 -12.70 -1.79 4.36
N ALA A 210 -11.63 -1.51 5.10
CA ALA A 210 -10.28 -1.60 4.52
C ALA A 210 -9.92 -3.04 4.12
N ALA A 211 -10.34 -4.06 4.88
CA ALA A 211 -10.02 -5.46 4.61
C ALA A 211 -10.78 -6.08 3.42
N ILE A 212 -11.94 -5.52 3.07
CA ILE A 212 -12.65 -5.87 1.82
C ILE A 212 -12.03 -5.18 0.58
N GLY A 213 -11.15 -4.20 0.77
CA GLY A 213 -10.42 -3.55 -0.31
C GLY A 213 -9.01 -4.07 -0.51
N TRP A 214 -8.34 -4.51 0.55
CA TRP A 214 -6.98 -5.02 0.47
C TRP A 214 -6.64 -6.04 1.55
N VAL A 215 -5.97 -7.13 1.15
CA VAL A 215 -5.40 -8.11 2.09
C VAL A 215 -4.36 -7.47 3.02
N GLY A 216 -3.64 -6.43 2.57
CA GLY A 216 -2.68 -5.71 3.41
C GLY A 216 -3.29 -5.03 4.63
N SER A 217 -4.62 -4.87 4.67
CA SER A 217 -5.35 -4.36 5.84
C SER A 217 -5.28 -5.29 7.06
N LEU A 218 -4.81 -6.53 6.89
CA LEU A 218 -4.40 -7.41 8.00
C LEU A 218 -3.30 -6.78 8.88
N PHE A 219 -2.59 -5.75 8.38
CA PHE A 219 -1.69 -4.93 9.19
C PHE A 219 -2.34 -4.44 10.50
N ALA A 220 -3.58 -3.93 10.46
CA ALA A 220 -4.24 -3.47 11.68
C ALA A 220 -4.49 -4.59 12.68
N TYR A 221 -4.83 -5.80 12.21
CA TYR A 221 -4.98 -6.97 13.05
C TYR A 221 -3.65 -7.32 13.75
N LEU A 222 -2.54 -7.27 13.01
CA LEU A 222 -1.19 -7.51 13.56
C LEU A 222 -0.78 -6.44 14.57
N VAL A 223 -1.03 -5.16 14.30
CA VAL A 223 -0.75 -4.05 15.23
C VAL A 223 -1.55 -4.23 16.52
N LEU A 224 -2.85 -4.51 16.41
CA LEU A 224 -3.71 -4.77 17.56
C LEU A 224 -3.26 -6.01 18.35
N MET A 225 -2.93 -7.10 17.67
CA MET A 225 -2.39 -8.31 18.29
C MET A 225 -1.09 -8.03 19.06
N ALA A 226 -0.12 -7.38 18.41
CA ALA A 226 1.15 -7.00 19.03
C ALA A 226 0.92 -6.07 20.23
N TYR A 227 0.00 -5.10 20.10
CA TYR A 227 -0.40 -4.23 21.20
C TYR A 227 -0.95 -5.03 22.39
N ALA A 228 -1.86 -5.97 22.14
CA ALA A 228 -2.46 -6.77 23.21
C ALA A 228 -1.43 -7.64 23.95
N LEU A 229 -0.50 -8.27 23.22
CA LEU A 229 0.59 -9.04 23.81
C LEU A 229 1.55 -8.16 24.61
N LEU A 230 1.99 -7.03 24.05
CA LEU A 230 2.85 -6.08 24.75
C LEU A 230 2.18 -5.52 26.00
N MET A 231 0.88 -5.28 25.97
CA MET A 231 0.10 -4.85 27.13
C MET A 231 0.00 -5.95 28.20
N ALA A 232 -0.10 -7.22 27.80
CA ALA A 232 -0.08 -8.34 28.73
C ALA A 232 1.28 -8.49 29.44
N LEU A 233 2.38 -8.33 28.69
CA LEU A 233 3.76 -8.44 29.18
C LEU A 233 4.22 -7.21 29.97
N PHE A 234 3.91 -6.02 29.46
CA PHE A 234 4.50 -4.77 29.89
C PHE A 234 3.48 -3.69 30.22
N GLY A 235 2.18 -3.95 30.31
CA GLY A 235 1.20 -2.93 30.75
C GLY A 235 1.46 -2.44 32.18
N LYS A 236 0.66 -1.53 32.72
CA LYS A 236 0.67 -1.27 34.18
C LYS A 236 -0.46 -2.05 34.85
N ASP A 237 -0.14 -2.78 35.92
CA ASP A 237 -1.11 -3.63 36.61
C ASP A 237 -2.30 -2.84 37.14
N GLY A 238 -3.50 -3.35 36.88
CA GLY A 238 -4.76 -2.77 37.35
C GLY A 238 -5.96 -3.40 36.68
N LYS A 239 -7.12 -3.42 37.38
CA LYS A 239 -8.39 -3.92 36.81
C LYS A 239 -8.77 -3.18 35.51
N SER A 240 -8.36 -1.92 35.37
CA SER A 240 -8.57 -1.10 34.16
C SER A 240 -7.84 -1.64 32.93
N LEU A 241 -6.72 -2.37 33.08
CA LEU A 241 -5.98 -2.96 31.98
C LEU A 241 -6.81 -4.06 31.29
N SER A 242 -7.45 -4.92 32.09
CA SER A 242 -8.32 -5.99 31.56
C SER A 242 -9.55 -5.45 30.83
N LEU A 243 -10.01 -4.24 31.13
CA LEU A 243 -11.15 -3.61 30.46
C LEU A 243 -10.86 -3.26 28.99
N ILE A 244 -9.59 -3.15 28.59
CA ILE A 244 -9.20 -2.91 27.19
C ILE A 244 -9.59 -4.09 26.30
N SER A 245 -9.67 -5.31 26.85
CA SER A 245 -10.06 -6.51 26.11
C SER A 245 -11.46 -6.40 25.48
N ILE A 246 -12.38 -5.65 26.09
CA ILE A 246 -13.76 -5.48 25.61
C ILE A 246 -13.80 -4.71 24.27
N PRO A 247 -13.38 -3.42 24.21
CA PRO A 247 -13.36 -2.70 22.94
C PRO A 247 -12.40 -3.32 21.92
N TYR A 248 -11.34 -4.00 22.37
CA TYR A 248 -10.43 -4.74 21.50
C TYR A 248 -11.15 -5.86 20.74
N LEU A 249 -11.80 -6.77 21.47
CA LEU A 249 -12.55 -7.87 20.87
C LEU A 249 -13.72 -7.36 20.04
N LEU A 250 -14.38 -6.29 20.47
CA LEU A 250 -15.48 -5.70 19.72
C LEU A 250 -15.02 -5.16 18.36
N ALA A 251 -13.90 -4.43 18.31
CA ALA A 251 -13.35 -3.94 17.05
C ALA A 251 -12.97 -5.11 16.11
N LEU A 252 -12.33 -6.16 16.63
CA LEU A 252 -12.01 -7.35 15.84
C LEU A 252 -13.26 -8.06 15.32
N MET A 253 -14.27 -8.28 16.17
CA MET A 253 -15.50 -8.96 15.79
C MET A 253 -16.27 -8.19 14.71
N VAL A 254 -16.45 -6.87 14.89
CA VAL A 254 -17.11 -6.04 13.87
C VAL A 254 -16.35 -6.09 12.56
N SER A 255 -15.02 -5.96 12.59
CA SER A 255 -14.18 -6.08 11.39
C SER A 255 -14.31 -7.45 10.73
N GLY A 256 -14.32 -8.53 11.52
CA GLY A 256 -14.51 -9.90 11.03
C GLY A 256 -15.86 -10.13 10.38
N VAL A 257 -16.94 -9.53 10.90
CA VAL A 257 -18.27 -9.58 10.28
C VAL A 257 -18.26 -8.90 8.91
N PHE A 258 -17.63 -7.73 8.78
CA PHE A 258 -17.49 -7.07 7.47
C PHE A 258 -16.72 -7.95 6.49
N VAL A 259 -15.57 -8.50 6.90
CA VAL A 259 -14.78 -9.38 6.04
C VAL A 259 -15.58 -10.61 5.59
N ALA A 260 -16.22 -11.30 6.55
CA ALA A 260 -16.91 -12.56 6.29
C ALA A 260 -18.15 -12.41 5.42
N LEU A 261 -18.84 -11.26 5.48
CA LEU A 261 -20.09 -11.03 4.74
C LEU A 261 -19.87 -10.43 3.36
N PHE A 262 -18.83 -9.61 3.17
CA PHE A 262 -18.67 -8.81 1.95
C PHE A 262 -17.60 -9.34 0.99
N THR A 263 -16.82 -10.36 1.35
CA THR A 263 -15.89 -11.00 0.41
C THR A 263 -15.62 -12.48 0.74
N ILE A 264 -15.55 -13.31 -0.29
CA ILE A 264 -15.11 -14.71 -0.14
C ILE A 264 -13.60 -14.89 -0.35
N ARG A 265 -12.87 -13.83 -0.72
CA ARG A 265 -11.39 -13.82 -0.85
C ARG A 265 -10.71 -14.33 0.41
N HIS A 266 -11.28 -14.01 1.57
CA HIS A 266 -10.79 -14.42 2.88
C HIS A 266 -11.47 -15.69 3.43
N GLY A 267 -12.22 -16.42 2.59
CA GLY A 267 -12.97 -17.62 2.97
C GLY A 267 -14.40 -17.36 3.43
N GLY A 268 -14.91 -16.13 3.34
CA GLY A 268 -16.26 -15.78 3.80
C GLY A 268 -16.42 -16.07 5.30
N LEU A 269 -17.43 -16.85 5.70
CA LEU A 269 -17.63 -17.25 7.10
C LEU A 269 -16.46 -18.06 7.68
N ASP A 270 -15.69 -18.78 6.86
CA ASP A 270 -14.50 -19.49 7.33
C ASP A 270 -13.36 -18.55 7.75
N PHE A 271 -13.46 -17.24 7.45
CA PHE A 271 -12.54 -16.24 7.97
C PHE A 271 -12.45 -16.28 9.50
N PHE A 272 -13.56 -16.53 10.19
CA PHE A 272 -13.58 -16.64 11.67
C PHE A 272 -12.79 -17.84 12.19
N ARG A 273 -12.56 -18.86 11.36
CA ARG A 273 -11.73 -20.03 11.66
C ARG A 273 -10.28 -19.85 11.22
N SER A 274 -10.00 -18.80 10.45
CA SER A 274 -8.64 -18.54 9.95
C SER A 274 -7.71 -18.12 11.09
N ILE A 275 -6.43 -18.48 10.97
CA ILE A 275 -5.39 -18.02 11.89
C ILE A 275 -5.27 -16.48 11.92
N MET A 276 -5.59 -15.82 10.80
CA MET A 276 -5.58 -14.37 10.66
C MET A 276 -6.59 -13.68 11.58
N PHE A 277 -7.69 -14.36 11.91
CA PHE A 277 -8.68 -13.86 12.87
C PHE A 277 -8.44 -14.39 14.28
N LEU A 278 -8.17 -15.69 14.42
CA LEU A 278 -8.04 -16.36 15.71
C LEU A 278 -6.82 -15.91 16.50
N ALA A 279 -5.67 -15.64 15.85
CA ALA A 279 -4.47 -15.23 16.58
C ALA A 279 -4.64 -13.85 17.26
N PRO A 280 -5.13 -12.79 16.58
CA PRO A 280 -5.49 -11.53 17.25
C PRO A 280 -6.54 -11.71 18.35
N VAL A 281 -7.61 -12.47 18.12
CA VAL A 281 -8.62 -12.73 19.16
C VAL A 281 -8.01 -13.44 20.38
N GLY A 282 -7.15 -14.44 20.14
CA GLY A 282 -6.43 -15.17 21.18
C GLY A 282 -5.49 -14.29 22.01
N ALA A 283 -4.91 -13.24 21.41
CA ALA A 283 -4.07 -12.27 22.12
C ALA A 283 -4.84 -11.46 23.18
N ALA A 284 -6.18 -11.48 23.18
CA ALA A 284 -6.99 -10.90 24.25
C ALA A 284 -7.01 -11.76 25.53
N ILE A 285 -6.80 -13.08 25.43
CA ILE A 285 -6.90 -14.01 26.56
C ILE A 285 -5.93 -13.63 27.70
N PRO A 286 -4.63 -13.36 27.45
CA PRO A 286 -3.72 -12.92 28.49
C PRO A 286 -4.14 -11.60 29.14
N LEU A 287 -4.70 -10.66 28.38
CA LEU A 287 -5.22 -9.40 28.92
C LEU A 287 -6.41 -9.61 29.85
N MET A 288 -7.33 -10.49 29.47
CA MET A 288 -8.48 -10.85 30.31
C MET A 288 -8.02 -11.56 31.59
N ALA A 289 -7.03 -12.45 31.49
CA ALA A 289 -6.47 -13.18 32.62
C ALA A 289 -5.89 -12.25 33.71
N LEU A 290 -5.34 -11.10 33.33
CA LEU A 290 -4.81 -10.09 34.28
C LEU A 290 -5.88 -9.49 35.22
N SER A 291 -7.18 -9.72 34.98
CA SER A 291 -8.24 -9.37 35.92
C SER A 291 -8.24 -10.24 37.19
N LYS A 292 -7.73 -11.47 37.10
CA LYS A 292 -7.77 -12.49 38.15
C LYS A 292 -6.40 -13.06 38.53
N VAL A 293 -5.45 -13.04 37.59
CA VAL A 293 -4.14 -13.70 37.72
C VAL A 293 -3.02 -12.66 37.74
N LYS A 294 -2.03 -12.82 38.63
CA LYS A 294 -0.86 -11.93 38.67
C LYS A 294 -0.05 -12.07 37.38
N ARG A 295 0.47 -10.96 36.86
CA ARG A 295 1.20 -10.92 35.57
C ARG A 295 2.31 -11.96 35.46
N ARG A 296 3.12 -12.16 36.50
CA ARG A 296 4.24 -13.13 36.46
C ARG A 296 3.80 -14.54 36.03
N TYR A 297 2.59 -14.96 36.41
CA TYR A 297 2.05 -16.26 36.01
C TYR A 297 1.50 -16.23 34.59
N VAL A 298 0.85 -15.14 34.17
CA VAL A 298 0.41 -14.95 32.78
C VAL A 298 1.61 -14.97 31.83
N VAL A 299 2.69 -14.27 32.18
CA VAL A 299 3.94 -14.26 31.40
C VAL A 299 4.59 -15.64 31.37
N ALA A 300 4.65 -16.34 32.51
CA ALA A 300 5.20 -17.71 32.55
C ALA A 300 4.39 -18.66 31.65
N ILE A 301 3.06 -18.60 31.70
CA ILE A 301 2.18 -19.40 30.83
C ILE A 301 2.40 -19.03 29.37
N LEU A 302 2.49 -17.75 29.02
CA LEU A 302 2.77 -17.31 27.65
C LEU A 302 4.11 -17.85 27.12
N ILE A 303 5.16 -17.83 27.94
CA ILE A 303 6.47 -18.38 27.57
C ILE A 303 6.37 -19.89 27.37
N VAL A 304 5.68 -20.60 28.27
CA VAL A 304 5.47 -22.06 28.13
C VAL A 304 4.66 -22.37 26.87
N LEU A 305 3.57 -21.66 26.60
CA LEU A 305 2.76 -21.85 25.39
C LEU A 305 3.56 -21.55 24.12
N ALA A 306 4.36 -20.48 24.12
CA ALA A 306 5.23 -20.16 23.00
C ALA A 306 6.31 -21.24 22.79
N ALA A 307 6.90 -21.76 23.87
CA ALA A 307 7.88 -22.84 23.80
C ALA A 307 7.26 -24.16 23.35
N VAL A 308 6.08 -24.52 23.86
CA VAL A 308 5.34 -25.72 23.43
C VAL A 308 4.98 -25.59 21.96
N PHE A 309 4.39 -24.47 21.53
CA PHE A 309 4.08 -24.22 20.13
C PHE A 309 5.33 -24.30 19.25
N TRP A 310 6.44 -23.69 19.68
CA TRP A 310 7.70 -23.77 18.97
C TRP A 310 8.16 -25.22 18.80
N LEU A 311 8.07 -26.04 19.86
CA LEU A 311 8.52 -27.43 19.86
C LEU A 311 7.60 -28.37 19.06
N THR A 312 6.28 -28.18 19.15
CA THR A 312 5.29 -29.06 18.49
C THR A 312 5.04 -28.69 17.04
N GLU A 313 5.18 -27.41 16.69
CA GLU A 313 4.86 -26.85 15.38
C GLU A 313 6.10 -26.30 14.66
N LEU A 314 7.28 -26.89 14.89
CA LEU A 314 8.56 -26.51 14.27
C LEU A 314 8.43 -26.28 12.76
N ASN A 315 7.74 -27.19 12.05
CA ASN A 315 7.52 -27.10 10.61
C ASN A 315 6.66 -25.88 10.24
N TYR A 316 5.63 -25.57 11.03
CA TYR A 316 4.82 -24.38 10.80
C TYR A 316 5.62 -23.10 11.08
N VAL A 317 6.40 -23.08 12.16
CA VAL A 317 7.29 -21.96 12.49
C VAL A 317 8.29 -21.72 11.36
N PHE A 318 8.93 -22.78 10.84
CA PHE A 318 9.83 -22.65 9.70
C PHE A 318 9.11 -22.13 8.46
N ARG A 319 7.91 -22.63 8.15
CA ARG A 319 7.09 -22.08 7.05
C ARG A 319 6.69 -20.63 7.27
N LEU A 320 6.43 -20.20 8.50
CA LEU A 320 6.11 -18.81 8.82
C LEU A 320 7.33 -17.90 8.68
N VAL A 321 8.50 -18.34 9.15
CA VAL A 321 9.78 -17.65 8.96
C VAL A 321 10.13 -17.58 7.48
N ASP A 322 9.92 -18.65 6.71
CA ASP A 322 10.12 -18.68 5.27
C ASP A 322 9.09 -17.81 4.52
N TRP A 323 7.85 -17.73 5.01
CA TRP A 323 6.86 -16.81 4.45
C TRP A 323 7.23 -15.34 4.70
N LEU A 324 7.78 -15.02 5.88
CA LEU A 324 8.23 -13.66 6.24
C LEU A 324 9.57 -13.27 5.59
N PHE A 325 10.52 -14.20 5.58
CA PHE A 325 11.95 -13.97 5.31
C PHE A 325 12.56 -15.00 4.36
N GLY A 326 11.76 -15.78 3.65
CA GLY A 326 12.20 -16.80 2.71
C GLY A 326 11.99 -16.42 1.25
N SER A 327 12.06 -17.42 0.37
CA SER A 327 11.88 -17.23 -1.07
C SER A 327 10.41 -17.09 -1.41
N LYS A 328 10.05 -16.03 -2.13
CA LYS A 328 8.70 -15.84 -2.65
C LYS A 328 8.46 -16.85 -3.79
N GLY A 329 7.19 -17.19 -4.04
CA GLY A 329 6.79 -18.02 -5.19
C GLY A 329 7.44 -17.53 -6.49
N LEU A 330 7.63 -18.42 -7.46
CA LEU A 330 8.48 -18.21 -8.63
C LEU A 330 8.15 -16.90 -9.34
N VAL A 331 6.87 -16.66 -9.64
CA VAL A 331 6.38 -15.43 -10.30
C VAL A 331 6.45 -14.23 -9.36
N ARG A 332 6.02 -14.38 -8.09
CA ARG A 332 6.09 -13.27 -7.12
C ARG A 332 7.53 -12.80 -6.88
N SER A 333 8.52 -13.68 -7.04
CA SER A 333 9.94 -13.37 -6.91
C SER A 333 10.50 -12.51 -8.04
N THR A 334 9.80 -12.37 -9.17
CA THR A 334 10.20 -11.50 -10.28
C THR A 334 9.51 -10.13 -10.23
N VAL A 335 8.48 -9.98 -9.39
CA VAL A 335 7.79 -8.70 -9.21
C VAL A 335 8.71 -7.74 -8.45
N ALA A 336 9.02 -6.59 -9.05
CA ALA A 336 9.96 -5.60 -8.51
C ALA A 336 9.58 -5.15 -7.09
N GLU A 337 8.28 -4.95 -6.84
CA GLU A 337 7.76 -4.48 -5.57
C GLU A 337 7.81 -5.52 -4.44
N SER A 338 7.92 -6.79 -4.84
CA SER A 338 8.07 -7.93 -3.95
C SER A 338 9.53 -8.23 -3.65
N GLN A 339 10.49 -7.40 -4.03
CA GLN A 339 11.86 -7.55 -3.55
C GLN A 339 11.99 -7.09 -2.10
N ARG A 340 13.02 -7.59 -1.40
CA ARG A 340 13.36 -7.05 -0.07
C ARG A 340 14.04 -5.70 -0.26
N PRO A 341 13.71 -4.69 0.56
CA PRO A 341 14.35 -3.40 0.43
C PRO A 341 15.80 -3.47 0.90
N VAL A 342 16.69 -2.84 0.14
CA VAL A 342 18.05 -2.53 0.59
C VAL A 342 18.06 -1.22 1.37
N ALA A 343 19.18 -0.90 2.04
CA ALA A 343 19.31 0.35 2.80
C ALA A 343 19.02 1.60 1.94
N TYR A 344 19.33 1.54 0.65
CA TYR A 344 19.01 2.59 -0.32
C TYR A 344 17.50 2.81 -0.47
N ASP A 345 16.71 1.75 -0.58
CA ASP A 345 15.25 1.83 -0.68
C ASP A 345 14.64 2.43 0.60
N VAL A 346 15.12 1.97 1.77
CA VAL A 346 14.68 2.50 3.06
C VAL A 346 15.00 3.99 3.18
N TRP A 347 16.21 4.40 2.78
CA TRP A 347 16.61 5.80 2.82
C TRP A 347 15.76 6.66 1.88
N ASN A 348 15.53 6.22 0.65
CA ASN A 348 14.76 7.00 -0.33
C ASN A 348 13.26 7.05 -0.05
N GLN A 349 12.70 5.99 0.56
CA GLN A 349 11.26 5.90 0.77
C GLN A 349 10.81 6.29 2.19
N VAL A 350 11.70 6.20 3.19
CA VAL A 350 11.42 6.44 4.62
C VAL A 350 12.30 7.52 5.25
N GLY A 351 13.44 7.85 4.63
CA GLY A 351 14.21 9.08 4.88
C GLY A 351 14.68 9.38 6.31
N LEU A 352 15.09 10.63 6.50
CA LEU A 352 15.62 11.15 7.77
C LEU A 352 14.67 10.98 8.99
N PRO A 353 13.34 11.09 8.87
CA PRO A 353 12.40 10.76 9.95
C PRO A 353 12.67 9.42 10.63
N LEU A 354 13.23 8.42 9.94
CA LEU A 354 13.60 7.13 10.55
C LEU A 354 14.59 7.32 11.71
N VAL A 355 15.56 8.22 11.56
CA VAL A 355 16.55 8.53 12.60
C VAL A 355 15.84 9.11 13.84
N PHE A 356 14.87 9.99 13.64
CA PHE A 356 14.06 10.54 14.73
C PHE A 356 13.19 9.46 15.39
N ALA A 357 12.64 8.54 14.60
CA ALA A 357 11.85 7.43 15.11
C ALA A 357 12.64 6.52 16.06
N VAL A 358 13.93 6.25 15.77
CA VAL A 358 14.79 5.49 16.69
C VAL A 358 14.89 6.18 18.07
N PHE A 359 14.98 7.51 18.12
CA PHE A 359 14.98 8.25 19.40
C PHE A 359 13.64 8.25 20.14
N ALA A 360 12.53 7.95 19.45
CA ALA A 360 11.23 7.73 20.09
C ALA A 360 11.14 6.36 20.79
N LEU A 361 12.00 5.39 20.45
CA LEU A 361 12.11 4.11 21.15
C LEU A 361 12.84 4.21 22.50
N VAL A 362 13.44 5.36 22.81
CA VAL A 362 13.99 5.59 24.15
C VAL A 362 12.83 5.85 25.11
N PRO A 363 12.56 4.95 26.08
CA PRO A 363 11.37 5.06 26.93
C PRO A 363 11.39 6.36 27.73
N ARG A 364 10.22 7.02 27.82
CA ARG A 364 10.01 8.15 28.73
C ARG A 364 9.89 7.66 30.17
N SER A 365 9.76 8.57 31.13
CA SER A 365 9.27 8.23 32.48
C SER A 365 7.84 7.65 32.36
N LEU A 366 7.72 6.31 32.25
CA LEU A 366 6.46 5.58 32.06
C LEU A 366 5.70 5.36 33.38
N LYS A 367 5.76 6.34 34.30
CA LYS A 367 5.13 6.22 35.63
C LYS A 367 3.60 6.28 35.54
N ASP A 368 3.05 7.07 34.63
CA ASP A 368 1.61 7.13 34.33
C ASP A 368 1.19 5.86 33.53
N PRO A 369 0.22 5.06 34.02
CA PRO A 369 -0.32 3.92 33.28
C PRO A 369 -0.70 4.24 31.83
N LYS A 370 -1.31 5.41 31.60
CA LYS A 370 -1.79 5.80 30.28
C LYS A 370 -0.65 6.06 29.30
N ASP A 371 0.41 6.72 29.76
CA ASP A 371 1.59 6.99 28.92
C ASP A 371 2.35 5.70 28.60
N ARG A 372 2.40 4.76 29.56
CA ARG A 372 2.95 3.41 29.32
C ARG A 372 2.15 2.65 28.26
N ASN A 373 0.83 2.63 28.38
CA ASN A 373 -0.04 1.94 27.42
C ASN A 373 0.08 2.54 26.02
N ASN A 374 0.07 3.87 25.91
CA ASN A 374 0.29 4.58 24.66
C ASN A 374 1.66 4.24 24.05
N TYR A 375 2.71 4.25 24.87
CA TYR A 375 4.05 3.88 24.40
C TYR A 375 4.10 2.47 23.81
N LEU A 376 3.43 1.50 24.43
CA LEU A 376 3.34 0.13 23.90
C LEU A 376 2.57 0.06 22.58
N PHE A 377 1.55 0.90 22.38
CA PHE A 377 0.88 1.03 21.08
C PHE A 377 1.84 1.55 20.01
N MET A 378 2.60 2.60 20.32
CA MET A 378 3.62 3.14 19.41
C MET A 378 4.67 2.09 19.03
N VAL A 379 5.14 1.30 20.00
CA VAL A 379 6.07 0.18 19.76
C VAL A 379 5.44 -0.91 18.91
N SER A 380 4.16 -1.25 19.14
CA SER A 380 3.45 -2.24 18.31
C SER A 380 3.30 -1.78 16.86
N LEU A 381 2.97 -0.50 16.65
CA LEU A 381 2.83 0.09 15.32
C LEU A 381 4.17 0.05 14.58
N PHE A 382 5.25 0.52 15.22
CA PHE A 382 6.58 0.50 14.62
C PHE A 382 7.12 -0.91 14.38
N GLY A 383 7.00 -1.80 15.37
CA GLY A 383 7.54 -3.15 15.29
C GLY A 383 6.90 -3.98 14.17
N VAL A 384 5.56 -3.94 14.06
CA VAL A 384 4.85 -4.62 12.98
C VAL A 384 5.22 -4.00 11.63
N SER A 385 5.22 -2.67 11.51
CA SER A 385 5.62 -1.99 10.28
C SER A 385 7.05 -2.34 9.84
N ALA A 386 8.00 -2.40 10.77
CA ALA A 386 9.40 -2.71 10.49
C ALA A 386 9.59 -4.15 10.02
N VAL A 387 8.92 -5.12 10.66
CA VAL A 387 8.95 -6.53 10.22
C VAL A 387 8.38 -6.67 8.82
N LEU A 388 7.21 -6.07 8.55
CA LEU A 388 6.61 -6.12 7.22
C LEU A 388 7.49 -5.42 6.16
N ALA A 389 8.00 -4.22 6.46
CA ALA A 389 8.90 -3.51 5.57
C ALA A 389 10.18 -4.30 5.26
N SER A 390 10.71 -5.07 6.21
CA SER A 390 11.88 -5.92 5.95
C SER A 390 11.63 -7.06 4.95
N SER A 391 10.36 -7.42 4.73
CA SER A 391 9.95 -8.49 3.81
C SER A 391 9.74 -8.02 2.38
N GLU A 392 9.19 -6.81 2.16
CA GLU A 392 8.89 -6.29 0.82
C GLU A 392 9.01 -4.77 0.74
N THR A 393 9.60 -4.26 -0.34
CA THR A 393 9.74 -2.83 -0.62
C THR A 393 8.39 -2.13 -0.62
N ARG A 394 7.32 -2.73 -1.17
CA ARG A 394 5.97 -2.13 -1.13
C ARG A 394 5.42 -1.87 0.28
N LEU A 395 5.87 -2.62 1.28
CA LEU A 395 5.40 -2.49 2.67
C LEU A 395 6.13 -1.39 3.46
N LEU A 396 7.14 -0.73 2.85
CA LEU A 396 7.76 0.49 3.41
C LEU A 396 6.75 1.61 3.65
N MET A 397 5.61 1.59 2.96
CA MET A 397 4.49 2.48 3.21
C MET A 397 3.99 2.44 4.67
N PHE A 398 3.91 1.26 5.29
CA PHE A 398 3.49 1.16 6.70
C PHE A 398 4.58 1.66 7.65
N LEU A 399 5.85 1.45 7.29
CA LEU A 399 6.98 1.96 8.07
C LEU A 399 7.03 3.49 8.01
N SER A 400 6.82 4.10 6.85
CA SER A 400 6.83 5.56 6.71
C SER A 400 5.76 6.24 7.57
N MET A 401 4.56 5.64 7.69
CA MET A 401 3.50 6.16 8.56
C MET A 401 3.83 6.02 10.05
N ALA A 402 4.36 4.87 10.47
CA ALA A 402 4.79 4.67 11.85
C ALA A 402 5.93 5.63 12.23
N VAL A 403 6.88 5.81 11.32
CA VAL A 403 8.00 6.75 11.44
C VAL A 403 7.50 8.19 11.50
N ALA A 404 6.51 8.60 10.71
CA ALA A 404 5.92 9.94 10.79
C ALA A 404 5.34 10.26 12.18
N VAL A 405 4.61 9.31 12.78
CA VAL A 405 4.09 9.42 14.16
C VAL A 405 5.23 9.63 15.16
N MET A 406 6.26 8.78 15.09
CA MET A 406 7.38 8.79 16.04
C MET A 406 8.31 10.00 15.86
N ALA A 407 8.56 10.43 14.62
CA ALA A 407 9.31 11.62 14.32
C ALA A 407 8.57 12.89 14.78
N GLY A 408 7.24 12.93 14.60
CA GLY A 408 6.40 14.00 15.15
C GLY A 408 6.53 14.13 16.68
N ASP A 409 6.59 13.00 17.38
CA ASP A 409 6.82 12.95 18.82
C ASP A 409 8.19 13.52 19.24
N VAL A 410 9.28 13.05 18.60
CA VAL A 410 10.65 13.49 18.92
C VAL A 410 10.84 14.96 18.58
N THR A 411 10.42 15.38 17.40
CA THR A 411 10.55 16.77 16.95
C THR A 411 9.76 17.70 17.86
N SER A 412 8.53 17.34 18.27
CA SER A 412 7.77 18.14 19.23
C SER A 412 8.45 18.24 20.60
N ARG A 413 9.16 17.21 21.06
CA ARG A 413 9.94 17.28 22.31
C ARG A 413 11.09 18.26 22.21
N LEU A 414 11.86 18.19 21.13
CA LEU A 414 12.99 19.10 20.90
C LEU A 414 12.48 20.55 20.87
N ILE A 415 11.42 20.79 20.10
CA ILE A 415 10.70 22.06 20.04
C ILE A 415 10.34 22.57 21.44
N ASN A 416 9.70 21.75 22.26
CA ASN A 416 9.28 22.14 23.61
C ASN A 416 10.47 22.36 24.56
N HIS A 417 11.51 21.53 24.47
CA HIS A 417 12.69 21.60 25.31
C HIS A 417 13.48 22.89 25.09
N TYR A 418 13.77 23.22 23.83
CA TYR A 418 14.50 24.44 23.49
C TYR A 418 13.60 25.68 23.62
N GLY A 419 12.33 25.59 23.22
CA GLY A 419 11.36 26.67 23.35
C GLY A 419 11.14 27.11 24.80
N SER A 420 10.95 26.18 25.73
CA SER A 420 10.68 26.50 27.15
C SER A 420 11.86 27.18 27.86
N ARG A 421 13.11 26.82 27.54
CA ARG A 421 14.31 27.46 28.09
C ARG A 421 14.43 28.94 27.70
N LEU A 422 13.88 29.32 26.55
CA LEU A 422 13.85 30.71 26.10
C LEU A 422 12.77 31.52 26.81
N PHE A 423 11.59 30.93 27.02
CA PHE A 423 10.49 31.57 27.77
C PHE A 423 10.83 31.76 29.27
N VAL A 424 11.58 30.85 29.89
CA VAL A 424 12.03 31.03 31.28
C VAL A 424 13.05 32.18 31.39
N ARG A 425 13.90 32.39 30.38
CA ARG A 425 14.78 33.57 30.32
C ARG A 425 14.00 34.88 30.15
N TRP A 426 12.86 34.88 29.46
CA TRP A 426 11.97 36.04 29.31
C TRP A 426 11.37 36.53 30.64
N LYS A 427 11.00 35.60 31.55
CA LYS A 427 10.46 35.95 32.88
C LYS A 427 11.50 36.50 33.86
N LYS A 428 12.80 36.25 33.65
CA LYS A 428 13.89 36.69 34.54
C LYS A 428 14.50 38.05 34.18
N GLY A 429 13.79 38.89 33.42
CA GLY A 429 14.19 40.28 33.19
C GLY A 429 15.40 40.49 32.26
N LEU A 430 15.94 39.43 31.66
CA LEU A 430 16.88 39.57 30.55
C LEU A 430 16.10 39.99 29.31
N ARG A 431 16.42 41.18 28.76
CA ARG A 431 15.92 41.67 27.47
C ARG A 431 16.38 40.73 26.35
N LEU A 432 15.69 39.60 26.18
CA LEU A 432 15.79 38.80 24.98
C LEU A 432 15.18 39.62 23.86
N ASN A 433 16.04 40.04 22.92
CA ASN A 433 15.64 40.85 21.78
C ASN A 433 14.50 40.14 21.04
N ARG A 434 13.49 40.90 20.63
CA ARG A 434 12.28 40.39 19.94
C ARG A 434 12.66 39.54 18.70
N GLU A 435 13.78 39.90 18.09
CA GLU A 435 14.43 39.21 16.97
C GLU A 435 14.96 37.82 17.33
N ALA A 436 15.40 37.57 18.57
CA ALA A 436 15.91 36.26 18.99
C ALA A 436 14.79 35.24 19.22
N VAL A 437 13.63 35.67 19.73
CA VAL A 437 12.45 34.80 19.88
C VAL A 437 11.82 34.51 18.50
N MET A 438 11.75 35.52 17.64
CA MET A 438 11.34 35.34 16.25
C MET A 438 12.33 34.45 15.47
N GLY A 439 13.63 34.65 15.63
CA GLY A 439 14.68 33.83 15.02
C GLY A 439 14.66 32.38 15.49
N LEU A 440 14.22 32.11 16.73
CA LEU A 440 14.10 30.75 17.23
C LEU A 440 12.81 30.03 16.82
N GLY A 441 11.69 30.76 16.79
CA GLY A 441 10.46 30.27 16.15
C GLY A 441 10.64 30.04 14.65
N LEU A 442 11.39 30.91 13.98
CA LEU A 442 11.79 30.78 12.58
C LEU A 442 12.74 29.60 12.40
N SER A 443 13.73 29.37 13.26
CA SER A 443 14.62 28.21 13.13
C SER A 443 13.93 26.88 13.46
N MET A 444 12.91 26.85 14.32
CA MET A 444 12.06 25.67 14.51
C MET A 444 11.12 25.45 13.32
N ALA A 445 10.54 26.52 12.75
CA ALA A 445 9.77 26.45 11.51
C ALA A 445 10.66 26.04 10.33
N LEU A 446 11.88 26.53 10.24
CA LEU A 446 12.92 26.14 9.29
C LEU A 446 13.45 24.74 9.57
N ALA A 447 13.42 24.23 10.80
CA ALA A 447 13.77 22.84 11.11
C ALA A 447 12.65 21.89 10.71
N VAL A 448 11.38 22.27 10.91
CA VAL A 448 10.22 21.52 10.39
C VAL A 448 10.20 21.58 8.86
N LEU A 449 10.41 22.76 8.27
CA LEU A 449 10.55 22.94 6.83
C LEU A 449 11.79 22.20 6.31
N ALA A 450 12.93 22.19 7.01
CA ALA A 450 14.12 21.43 6.62
C ALA A 450 13.91 19.93 6.77
N ILE A 451 13.18 19.45 7.77
CA ILE A 451 12.79 18.03 7.88
C ILE A 451 11.84 17.66 6.74
N LEU A 452 10.89 18.52 6.38
CA LEU A 452 10.03 18.35 5.21
C LEU A 452 10.82 18.45 3.89
N SER A 453 11.82 19.33 3.82
CA SER A 453 12.70 19.52 2.67
C SER A 453 13.61 18.31 2.50
N LEU A 454 14.23 17.80 3.57
CA LEU A 454 15.08 16.61 3.55
C LEU A 454 14.28 15.33 3.26
N PHE A 455 12.94 15.38 3.38
CA PHE A 455 12.01 14.30 3.03
C PHE A 455 11.50 14.37 1.59
N ALA A 456 11.24 15.59 1.08
CA ALA A 456 10.71 15.82 -0.26
C ALA A 456 11.81 15.97 -1.33
N ILE A 457 13.00 16.47 -0.99
CA ILE A 457 14.08 16.75 -1.95
C ILE A 457 14.52 15.46 -2.65
N PRO A 458 14.94 14.36 -2.00
CA PRO A 458 15.32 13.14 -2.73
C PRO A 458 14.18 12.51 -3.55
N THR A 459 12.93 12.74 -3.15
CA THR A 459 11.74 12.19 -3.79
C THR A 459 11.34 12.93 -5.07
N TYR A 460 11.62 14.24 -5.15
CA TYR A 460 11.16 15.14 -6.21
C TYR A 460 12.27 15.99 -6.88
N SER A 461 13.48 16.07 -6.34
CA SER A 461 14.50 17.07 -6.75
C SER A 461 15.38 16.67 -7.93
N SER A 462 15.06 15.63 -8.67
CA SER A 462 15.76 15.30 -9.91
C SER A 462 14.79 14.64 -10.88
N GLY A 463 15.10 14.69 -12.19
CA GLY A 463 14.47 13.79 -13.17
C GLY A 463 14.63 12.29 -12.82
N TYR A 464 15.39 11.99 -11.76
CA TYR A 464 15.65 10.67 -11.18
C TYR A 464 14.93 10.43 -9.83
N GLY A 465 14.10 11.36 -9.35
CA GLY A 465 13.33 11.21 -8.11
C GLY A 465 12.25 10.14 -8.28
N PRO A 466 12.06 9.17 -7.35
CA PRO A 466 11.19 8.01 -7.56
C PRO A 466 9.79 8.31 -8.11
N VAL A 467 9.17 9.42 -7.69
CA VAL A 467 7.83 9.84 -8.16
C VAL A 467 7.90 10.44 -9.57
N VAL A 468 8.86 11.33 -9.81
CA VAL A 468 9.08 11.97 -11.12
C VAL A 468 9.57 10.96 -12.14
N SER A 469 10.45 10.03 -11.77
CA SER A 469 10.92 8.96 -12.65
C SER A 469 9.87 7.90 -12.90
N HIS A 470 9.05 7.52 -11.92
CA HIS A 470 7.88 6.69 -12.20
C HIS A 470 6.98 7.41 -13.22
N ALA A 471 6.65 8.68 -12.97
CA ALA A 471 5.81 9.45 -13.88
C ALA A 471 6.41 9.59 -15.30
N MET A 472 7.69 9.94 -15.41
CA MET A 472 8.38 10.11 -16.70
C MET A 472 8.61 8.79 -17.46
N LEU A 473 8.85 7.66 -16.77
CA LEU A 473 8.95 6.34 -17.39
C LEU A 473 7.61 5.93 -18.02
N TYR A 474 6.52 6.18 -17.29
CA TYR A 474 5.17 5.93 -17.76
C TYR A 474 4.76 6.88 -18.90
N GLU A 475 5.24 8.14 -18.90
CA GLU A 475 4.95 9.11 -19.96
C GLU A 475 5.73 8.85 -21.27
N ASN A 476 6.98 8.36 -21.19
CA ASN A 476 7.88 8.30 -22.36
C ASN A 476 8.22 6.89 -22.85
N ILE A 477 8.04 5.83 -22.05
CA ILE A 477 8.66 4.51 -22.34
C ILE A 477 7.72 3.30 -22.11
N GLY A 478 6.48 3.46 -21.65
CA GLY A 478 5.61 2.33 -21.29
C GLY A 478 4.15 2.43 -21.74
N MET A 479 3.32 1.50 -21.28
CA MET A 479 1.87 1.36 -21.57
C MET A 479 0.99 2.60 -21.40
N SER A 480 1.42 3.62 -20.66
CA SER A 480 0.74 4.91 -20.52
C SER A 480 1.28 6.00 -21.45
N GLY A 481 2.33 5.69 -22.24
CA GLY A 481 2.82 6.47 -23.37
C GLY A 481 1.86 6.30 -24.54
N HIS A 482 0.83 7.15 -24.52
CA HIS A 482 -0.53 6.94 -25.02
C HIS A 482 -0.74 6.53 -26.49
N ASN A 483 0.29 6.43 -27.34
CA ASN A 483 0.09 6.27 -28.78
C ASN A 483 0.18 4.81 -29.28
N TYR A 484 1.26 4.08 -28.96
CA TYR A 484 1.51 2.79 -29.63
C TYR A 484 0.66 1.64 -29.06
N TRP A 485 0.59 1.55 -27.73
CA TRP A 485 -0.21 0.52 -27.06
C TRP A 485 -1.70 0.69 -27.32
N LEU A 486 -2.23 1.91 -27.17
CA LEU A 486 -3.64 2.18 -27.43
C LEU A 486 -4.02 1.86 -28.88
N GLY A 487 -3.20 2.26 -29.85
CA GLY A 487 -3.39 1.91 -31.27
C GLY A 487 -3.47 0.41 -31.50
N ALA A 488 -2.52 -0.36 -30.95
CA ALA A 488 -2.51 -1.82 -31.05
C ALA A 488 -3.75 -2.48 -30.41
N LEU A 489 -4.16 -2.00 -29.23
CA LEU A 489 -5.31 -2.55 -28.50
C LEU A 489 -6.64 -2.21 -29.20
N LEU A 490 -6.78 -0.99 -29.75
CA LEU A 490 -7.94 -0.63 -30.57
C LEU A 490 -7.96 -1.41 -31.88
N TRP A 491 -6.81 -1.64 -32.51
CA TRP A 491 -6.72 -2.49 -33.69
C TRP A 491 -7.22 -3.91 -33.39
N LEU A 492 -6.79 -4.51 -32.27
CA LEU A 492 -7.33 -5.81 -31.82
C LEU A 492 -8.85 -5.77 -31.66
N ARG A 493 -9.39 -4.71 -31.04
CA ARG A 493 -10.83 -4.56 -30.82
C ARG A 493 -11.62 -4.54 -32.13
N GLU A 494 -11.10 -3.86 -33.14
CA GLU A 494 -11.79 -3.55 -34.39
C GLU A 494 -11.57 -4.61 -35.48
N ASN A 495 -10.46 -5.35 -35.45
CA ASN A 495 -10.01 -6.21 -36.56
C ASN A 495 -9.94 -7.71 -36.23
N THR A 496 -10.39 -8.14 -35.05
CA THR A 496 -10.36 -9.56 -34.63
C THR A 496 -11.73 -10.03 -34.17
N ASP A 497 -11.99 -11.34 -34.13
CA ASP A 497 -13.24 -11.86 -33.59
C ASP A 497 -13.41 -11.52 -32.10
N GLN A 498 -14.64 -11.28 -31.64
CA GLN A 498 -14.91 -10.98 -30.22
C GLN A 498 -14.44 -12.07 -29.26
N ASN A 499 -14.38 -13.32 -29.74
CA ASN A 499 -13.91 -14.49 -28.98
C ASN A 499 -12.43 -14.81 -29.19
N ALA A 500 -11.69 -13.96 -29.92
CA ALA A 500 -10.26 -14.12 -30.13
C ALA A 500 -9.51 -14.03 -28.80
N ILE A 501 -8.43 -14.81 -28.71
CA ILE A 501 -7.62 -14.95 -27.50
C ILE A 501 -6.29 -14.26 -27.74
N VAL A 502 -5.90 -13.39 -26.81
CA VAL A 502 -4.64 -12.66 -26.86
C VAL A 502 -3.68 -13.26 -25.85
N ILE A 503 -2.53 -13.71 -26.34
CA ILE A 503 -1.37 -14.17 -25.58
C ILE A 503 -0.40 -13.01 -25.45
N SER A 504 0.03 -12.76 -24.23
CA SER A 504 0.97 -11.70 -23.91
C SER A 504 1.74 -12.06 -22.65
N TRP A 505 2.73 -11.25 -22.27
CA TRP A 505 3.21 -11.27 -20.89
C TRP A 505 2.09 -10.85 -19.92
N TRP A 506 2.15 -11.33 -18.68
CA TRP A 506 1.04 -11.22 -17.73
C TRP A 506 0.74 -9.77 -17.31
N ASP A 507 1.74 -8.88 -17.32
CA ASP A 507 1.58 -7.46 -17.00
C ASP A 507 0.42 -6.82 -17.80
N TYR A 508 0.23 -7.21 -19.05
CA TYR A 508 -0.62 -6.48 -20.00
C TYR A 508 -2.09 -6.91 -19.99
N GLY A 509 -2.42 -7.96 -19.22
CA GLY A 509 -3.72 -8.62 -19.33
C GLY A 509 -4.91 -7.68 -19.08
N TYR A 510 -4.86 -6.83 -18.05
CA TYR A 510 -5.97 -5.92 -17.74
C TYR A 510 -6.18 -4.84 -18.79
N LEU A 511 -5.10 -4.33 -19.40
CA LEU A 511 -5.18 -3.37 -20.50
C LEU A 511 -5.81 -3.98 -21.74
N ILE A 512 -5.40 -5.20 -22.10
CA ILE A 512 -5.98 -5.94 -23.23
C ILE A 512 -7.48 -6.17 -22.98
N GLN A 513 -7.85 -6.60 -21.79
CA GLN A 513 -9.26 -6.84 -21.44
C GLN A 513 -10.10 -5.56 -21.46
N TYR A 514 -9.53 -4.41 -21.09
CA TYR A 514 -10.24 -3.13 -21.05
C TYR A 514 -10.34 -2.46 -22.43
N TYR A 515 -9.21 -2.20 -23.10
CA TYR A 515 -9.19 -1.47 -24.36
C TYR A 515 -9.54 -2.36 -25.56
N ALA A 516 -8.95 -3.56 -25.65
CA ALA A 516 -9.19 -4.46 -26.77
C ALA A 516 -10.51 -5.24 -26.61
N ASN A 517 -11.00 -5.39 -25.37
CA ASN A 517 -12.15 -6.23 -25.04
C ASN A 517 -11.98 -7.65 -25.63
N ARG A 518 -10.82 -8.26 -25.36
CA ARG A 518 -10.45 -9.63 -25.78
C ARG A 518 -10.01 -10.46 -24.59
N THR A 519 -10.21 -11.76 -24.72
CA THR A 519 -9.90 -12.71 -23.66
C THR A 519 -8.38 -12.95 -23.56
N THR A 520 -7.85 -12.99 -22.35
CA THR A 520 -6.44 -13.31 -22.08
C THR A 520 -6.27 -14.61 -21.30
N ILE A 521 -5.09 -15.21 -21.41
CA ILE A 521 -4.71 -16.42 -20.67
C ILE A 521 -4.12 -16.08 -19.30
N VAL A 522 -3.38 -14.97 -19.24
CA VAL A 522 -2.68 -14.46 -18.06
C VAL A 522 -3.04 -12.99 -17.85
N ASP A 523 -2.97 -12.52 -16.61
CA ASP A 523 -3.19 -11.13 -16.23
C ASP A 523 -2.46 -10.78 -14.91
N PRO A 524 -2.35 -9.49 -14.54
CA PRO A 524 -1.62 -9.05 -13.34
C PRO A 524 -2.12 -9.60 -12.02
N GLY A 525 -3.36 -10.09 -11.97
CA GLY A 525 -3.93 -10.74 -10.80
C GLY A 525 -3.18 -12.01 -10.39
N ASN A 526 -2.47 -12.66 -11.33
CA ASN A 526 -1.63 -13.82 -11.08
C ASN A 526 -2.32 -14.95 -10.27
N VAL A 527 -3.63 -15.12 -10.46
CA VAL A 527 -4.46 -16.07 -9.68
C VAL A 527 -4.01 -17.52 -9.89
N HIS A 528 -3.49 -17.83 -11.08
CA HIS A 528 -3.04 -19.16 -11.46
C HIS A 528 -1.59 -19.13 -11.93
N GLU A 529 -0.65 -19.23 -10.99
CA GLU A 529 0.79 -19.11 -11.25
C GLU A 529 1.30 -20.06 -12.36
N TRP A 530 0.75 -21.27 -12.45
CA TRP A 530 1.13 -22.25 -13.46
C TRP A 530 0.90 -21.74 -14.90
N ARG A 531 -0.08 -20.85 -15.14
CA ARG A 531 -0.33 -20.30 -16.47
C ARG A 531 0.81 -19.40 -16.92
N ASN A 532 1.35 -18.60 -16.00
CA ASN A 532 2.51 -17.76 -16.27
C ASN A 532 3.74 -18.62 -16.61
N VAL A 533 3.89 -19.76 -15.96
CA VAL A 533 4.96 -20.73 -16.27
C VAL A 533 4.80 -21.27 -17.69
N GLU A 534 3.59 -21.67 -18.08
CA GLU A 534 3.34 -22.20 -19.43
C GLU A 534 3.49 -21.13 -20.51
N ILE A 535 3.02 -19.89 -20.29
CA ILE A 535 3.24 -18.77 -21.21
C ILE A 535 4.72 -18.39 -21.28
N ALA A 536 5.47 -18.43 -20.18
CA ALA A 536 6.90 -18.20 -20.20
C ALA A 536 7.64 -19.28 -21.00
N LYS A 537 7.28 -20.56 -20.84
CA LYS A 537 7.84 -21.65 -21.65
C LYS A 537 7.50 -21.51 -23.13
N PHE A 538 6.28 -21.09 -23.45
CA PHE A 538 5.88 -20.75 -24.82
C PHE A 538 6.82 -19.70 -25.42
N PHE A 539 7.05 -18.59 -24.71
CA PHE A 539 7.98 -17.55 -25.16
C PHE A 539 9.44 -18.01 -25.26
N MET A 540 9.87 -18.93 -24.41
CA MET A 540 11.24 -19.44 -24.38
C MET A 540 11.46 -20.70 -25.23
N SER A 541 10.45 -21.18 -25.95
CA SER A 541 10.56 -22.35 -26.83
C SER A 541 11.49 -22.06 -28.00
N GLU A 542 12.34 -23.01 -28.38
CA GLU A 542 13.29 -22.84 -29.51
C GLU A 542 12.72 -23.31 -30.85
N SER A 543 11.65 -24.11 -30.82
CA SER A 543 10.89 -24.57 -32.00
C SER A 543 9.45 -24.09 -31.97
N GLU A 544 8.88 -23.83 -33.15
CA GLU A 544 7.48 -23.41 -33.29
C GLU A 544 6.54 -24.54 -32.87
N GLU A 545 6.84 -25.78 -33.26
CA GLU A 545 6.03 -26.94 -32.93
C GLU A 545 5.93 -27.16 -31.41
N GLU A 546 7.02 -26.95 -30.67
CA GLU A 546 7.00 -27.01 -29.20
C GLU A 546 6.13 -25.91 -28.61
N SER A 547 6.27 -24.67 -29.10
CA SER A 547 5.49 -23.53 -28.64
C SER A 547 3.99 -23.78 -28.84
N LEU A 548 3.58 -24.25 -30.03
CA LEU A 548 2.20 -24.60 -30.32
C LEU A 548 1.72 -25.79 -29.49
N LYS A 549 2.57 -26.79 -29.25
CA LYS A 549 2.23 -27.94 -28.39
C LYS A 549 1.92 -27.51 -26.96
N ILE A 550 2.63 -26.51 -26.42
CA ILE A 550 2.32 -25.93 -25.11
C ILE A 550 0.92 -25.29 -25.14
N LEU A 551 0.64 -24.47 -26.16
CA LEU A 551 -0.67 -23.82 -26.30
C LEU A 551 -1.83 -24.82 -26.42
N LYS A 552 -1.67 -25.86 -27.26
CA LYS A 552 -2.66 -26.95 -27.43
C LYS A 552 -2.86 -27.71 -26.12
N ARG A 553 -1.77 -28.20 -25.52
CA ARG A 553 -1.83 -29.04 -24.31
C ARG A 553 -2.36 -28.30 -23.08
N SER A 554 -1.93 -27.05 -22.88
CA SER A 554 -2.20 -26.31 -21.63
C SER A 554 -3.51 -25.53 -21.69
N PHE A 555 -3.96 -25.12 -22.88
CA PHE A 555 -5.11 -24.24 -23.04
C PHE A 555 -6.13 -24.66 -24.10
N GLY A 556 -5.85 -25.65 -24.96
CA GLY A 556 -6.78 -26.16 -25.99
C GLY A 556 -7.16 -25.09 -27.01
N LEU A 557 -6.16 -24.54 -27.70
CA LEU A 557 -6.31 -23.35 -28.55
C LEU A 557 -6.38 -23.66 -30.05
N GLU A 558 -6.21 -24.92 -30.49
CA GLU A 558 -6.09 -25.31 -31.90
C GLU A 558 -7.23 -24.87 -32.83
N ASP A 559 -8.46 -24.73 -32.31
CA ASP A 559 -9.63 -24.30 -33.09
C ASP A 559 -10.05 -22.86 -32.78
N ARG A 560 -9.13 -22.05 -32.26
CA ARG A 560 -9.39 -20.67 -31.82
C ARG A 560 -8.57 -19.68 -32.62
N GLU A 561 -9.15 -18.50 -32.83
CA GLU A 561 -8.39 -17.36 -33.31
C GLU A 561 -7.49 -16.83 -32.18
N VAL A 562 -6.18 -16.91 -32.38
CA VAL A 562 -5.17 -16.55 -31.37
C VAL A 562 -4.20 -15.52 -31.93
N TYR A 563 -3.94 -14.51 -31.11
CA TYR A 563 -2.94 -13.48 -31.38
C TYR A 563 -1.91 -13.45 -30.26
N VAL A 564 -0.65 -13.20 -30.62
CA VAL A 564 0.45 -12.95 -29.70
C VAL A 564 0.82 -11.48 -29.80
N LEU A 565 0.72 -10.76 -28.70
CA LEU A 565 1.13 -9.37 -28.59
C LEU A 565 2.48 -9.33 -27.89
N VAL A 566 3.46 -8.66 -28.52
CA VAL A 566 4.75 -8.37 -27.90
C VAL A 566 5.15 -6.92 -28.12
N SER A 567 5.89 -6.35 -27.17
CA SER A 567 6.48 -5.02 -27.30
C SER A 567 7.97 -5.01 -26.92
N LEU A 568 8.59 -3.84 -27.00
CA LEU A 568 9.97 -3.64 -26.54
C LEU A 568 10.13 -3.75 -25.02
N GLU A 569 9.04 -3.70 -24.25
CA GLU A 569 9.07 -3.90 -22.81
C GLU A 569 9.49 -5.33 -22.41
N GLU A 570 9.40 -6.29 -23.33
CA GLU A 570 9.83 -7.66 -23.11
C GLU A 570 11.35 -7.80 -23.03
N VAL A 571 12.10 -6.83 -23.60
CA VAL A 571 13.56 -6.79 -23.52
C VAL A 571 14.03 -6.73 -22.06
N PRO A 572 13.64 -5.71 -21.25
CA PRO A 572 14.00 -5.68 -19.84
C PRO A 572 13.32 -6.76 -18.99
N LYS A 573 12.17 -7.29 -19.42
CA LYS A 573 11.45 -8.37 -18.71
C LYS A 573 11.98 -9.77 -19.04
N SER A 574 12.85 -9.89 -20.04
CA SER A 574 13.31 -11.19 -20.56
C SER A 574 13.95 -12.08 -19.49
N HIS A 575 14.67 -11.51 -18.53
CA HIS A 575 15.23 -12.25 -17.40
C HIS A 575 14.14 -12.91 -16.53
N ALA A 576 13.03 -12.20 -16.27
CA ALA A 576 11.91 -12.74 -15.51
C ALA A 576 11.20 -13.86 -16.29
N ILE A 577 10.98 -13.65 -17.59
CA ILE A 577 10.36 -14.64 -18.49
C ILE A 577 11.20 -15.93 -18.49
N ALA A 578 12.50 -15.83 -18.70
CA ALA A 578 13.40 -16.99 -18.72
C ALA A 578 13.46 -17.71 -17.36
N LYS A 579 13.55 -16.95 -16.25
CA LYS A 579 13.54 -17.51 -14.90
C LYS A 579 12.26 -18.30 -14.63
N ILE A 580 11.10 -17.76 -15.02
CA ILE A 580 9.79 -18.41 -14.82
C ILE A 580 9.64 -19.64 -15.73
N ALA A 581 10.18 -19.59 -16.95
CA ALA A 581 10.23 -20.73 -17.85
C ALA A 581 11.17 -21.86 -17.38
N GLY A 582 12.11 -21.55 -16.48
CA GLY A 582 13.22 -22.45 -16.12
C GLY A 582 14.32 -22.50 -17.19
N SER A 583 14.40 -21.49 -18.07
CA SER A 583 15.41 -21.39 -19.11
C SER A 583 16.71 -20.81 -18.55
N PRO A 584 17.89 -21.39 -18.87
CA PRO A 584 19.17 -20.92 -18.35
C PRO A 584 19.60 -19.57 -18.94
N THR A 585 19.13 -19.23 -20.13
CA THR A 585 19.51 -18.02 -20.87
C THR A 585 18.28 -17.21 -21.28
N PRO A 586 18.22 -15.91 -20.92
CA PRO A 586 17.14 -15.05 -21.37
C PRO A 586 17.26 -14.68 -22.85
N SER A 587 16.14 -14.38 -23.50
CA SER A 587 16.10 -13.84 -24.87
C SER A 587 16.97 -12.59 -25.02
N PHE A 588 16.92 -11.69 -24.05
CA PHE A 588 17.69 -10.45 -24.01
C PHE A 588 18.40 -10.28 -22.66
N GLN A 589 19.61 -9.73 -22.70
CA GLN A 589 20.43 -9.50 -21.52
C GLN A 589 21.12 -8.15 -21.57
N LEU A 590 21.24 -7.49 -20.41
CA LEU A 590 21.94 -6.23 -20.31
C LEU A 590 23.46 -6.47 -20.30
N THR A 591 24.14 -5.94 -21.30
CA THR A 591 25.60 -5.96 -21.43
C THR A 591 26.19 -4.58 -21.13
N GLN A 592 27.52 -4.47 -21.08
CA GLN A 592 28.19 -3.17 -20.93
C GLN A 592 27.89 -2.19 -22.07
N GLN A 593 27.53 -2.69 -23.26
CA GLN A 593 27.20 -1.88 -24.43
C GLN A 593 25.69 -1.62 -24.56
N GLY A 594 24.88 -2.04 -23.57
CA GLY A 594 23.42 -1.97 -23.63
C GLY A 594 22.77 -3.35 -23.78
N TRP A 595 21.51 -3.38 -24.18
CA TRP A 595 20.76 -4.63 -24.37
C TRP A 595 21.29 -5.43 -25.56
N GLY A 596 21.68 -6.68 -25.31
CA GLY A 596 22.10 -7.63 -26.32
C GLY A 596 21.20 -8.87 -26.35
N ILE A 597 21.30 -9.64 -27.43
CA ILE A 597 20.59 -10.91 -27.57
C ILE A 597 21.29 -11.97 -26.72
N GLY A 598 20.53 -12.67 -25.87
CA GLY A 598 21.01 -13.78 -25.05
C GLY A 598 20.75 -15.12 -25.72
N ASN A 599 19.49 -15.47 -25.95
CA ASN A 599 19.08 -16.68 -26.68
C ASN A 599 18.43 -16.29 -28.01
N PHE A 600 19.15 -16.47 -29.13
CA PHE A 600 18.63 -16.14 -30.46
C PHE A 600 17.50 -17.10 -30.94
N ASN A 601 17.49 -18.34 -30.46
CA ASN A 601 16.55 -19.37 -30.91
C ASN A 601 15.17 -19.25 -30.26
N ALA A 602 15.09 -18.64 -29.07
CA ALA A 602 13.83 -18.46 -28.35
C ALA A 602 12.80 -17.71 -29.20
N LEU A 603 11.55 -18.19 -29.19
CA LEU A 603 10.43 -17.61 -29.92
C LEU A 603 10.27 -16.12 -29.61
N LEU A 604 10.33 -15.73 -28.33
CA LEU A 604 10.25 -14.34 -27.90
C LEU A 604 11.29 -13.45 -28.58
N THR A 605 12.52 -13.94 -28.75
CA THR A 605 13.59 -13.19 -29.41
C THR A 605 13.21 -12.89 -30.86
N LYS A 606 12.74 -13.90 -31.58
CA LYS A 606 12.32 -13.77 -32.98
C LYS A 606 11.13 -12.82 -33.12
N LEU A 607 10.11 -12.94 -32.25
CA LEU A 607 8.93 -12.08 -32.25
C LEU A 607 9.27 -10.61 -31.92
N VAL A 608 10.14 -10.36 -30.94
CA VAL A 608 10.57 -8.99 -30.57
C VAL A 608 11.46 -8.38 -31.65
N LEU A 609 12.43 -9.12 -32.18
CA LEU A 609 13.26 -8.61 -33.29
C LEU A 609 12.43 -8.39 -34.57
N GLY A 610 11.38 -9.20 -34.77
CA GLY A 610 10.39 -9.07 -35.83
C GLY A 610 9.64 -7.73 -35.88
N ILE A 611 9.63 -6.98 -34.78
CA ILE A 611 9.07 -5.62 -34.72
C ILE A 611 9.83 -4.71 -35.71
N TRP A 612 11.16 -4.78 -35.73
CA TRP A 612 12.02 -3.97 -36.60
C TRP A 612 12.38 -4.66 -37.91
N GLN A 613 12.67 -5.97 -37.86
CA GLN A 613 13.24 -6.74 -38.95
C GLN A 613 12.31 -7.91 -39.30
N PRO A 614 11.42 -7.74 -40.30
CA PRO A 614 10.46 -8.76 -40.68
C PRO A 614 11.08 -10.11 -41.01
N GLU A 615 12.34 -10.16 -41.46
CA GLU A 615 13.06 -11.40 -41.79
C GLU A 615 13.12 -12.42 -40.63
N TYR A 616 13.17 -11.97 -39.38
CA TYR A 616 13.20 -12.87 -38.22
C TYR A 616 11.88 -13.60 -37.99
N VAL A 617 10.77 -13.00 -38.45
CA VAL A 617 9.43 -13.62 -38.38
C VAL A 617 9.06 -14.28 -39.70
N ALA A 618 9.61 -13.85 -40.83
CA ALA A 618 9.42 -14.54 -42.10
C ALA A 618 9.93 -16.00 -42.08
N SER A 619 10.84 -16.31 -41.14
CA SER A 619 11.29 -17.68 -40.87
C SER A 619 10.32 -18.52 -40.02
N LEU A 620 9.28 -17.90 -39.44
CA LEU A 620 8.29 -18.55 -38.59
C LEU A 620 7.04 -18.91 -39.41
N ALA A 621 6.81 -20.21 -39.63
CA ALA A 621 5.68 -20.69 -40.45
C ALA A 621 4.31 -20.51 -39.77
N HIS A 622 4.29 -20.46 -38.44
CA HIS A 622 3.09 -20.46 -37.61
C HIS A 622 2.76 -19.08 -37.00
N PHE A 623 3.54 -18.04 -37.32
CA PHE A 623 3.35 -16.70 -36.77
C PHE A 623 3.38 -15.65 -37.88
N GLU A 624 2.22 -15.06 -38.17
CA GLU A 624 2.07 -14.01 -39.18
C GLU A 624 1.97 -12.64 -38.51
N LYS A 625 2.86 -11.69 -38.87
CA LYS A 625 2.75 -10.32 -38.36
C LYS A 625 1.58 -9.59 -39.03
N VAL A 626 0.55 -9.25 -38.26
CA VAL A 626 -0.68 -8.61 -38.74
C VAL A 626 -0.79 -7.13 -38.38
N TYR A 627 -0.04 -6.68 -37.36
CA TYR A 627 0.02 -5.28 -36.96
C TYR A 627 1.41 -4.94 -36.42
N CYS A 628 1.86 -3.71 -36.67
CA CYS A 628 3.05 -3.13 -36.08
C CYS A 628 2.86 -1.62 -35.97
N ASP A 629 3.20 -1.03 -34.83
CA ASP A 629 3.16 0.41 -34.62
C ASP A 629 4.51 0.95 -34.17
N ALA A 630 4.99 1.98 -34.88
CA ALA A 630 6.22 2.74 -34.65
C ALA A 630 7.47 1.92 -34.28
N GLN A 631 7.50 0.65 -34.71
CA GLN A 631 8.53 -0.31 -34.34
C GLN A 631 8.70 -0.49 -32.81
N TYR A 632 7.61 -0.35 -32.06
CA TYR A 632 7.59 -0.53 -30.60
C TYR A 632 6.75 -1.74 -30.16
N ILE A 633 5.63 -1.99 -30.84
CA ILE A 633 4.68 -3.06 -30.52
C ILE A 633 4.24 -3.77 -31.79
N ALA A 634 4.09 -5.09 -31.73
CA ALA A 634 3.59 -5.89 -32.83
C ALA A 634 2.59 -6.94 -32.35
N ILE A 635 1.69 -7.31 -33.26
CA ILE A 635 0.71 -8.38 -33.06
C ILE A 635 0.94 -9.43 -34.14
N TYR A 636 1.04 -10.68 -33.70
CA TYR A 636 1.24 -11.84 -34.54
C TYR A 636 0.02 -12.76 -34.46
N ARG A 637 -0.55 -13.14 -35.59
CA ARG A 637 -1.59 -14.16 -35.67
C ARG A 637 -0.94 -15.54 -35.64
N VAL A 638 -1.49 -16.44 -34.83
CA VAL A 638 -1.05 -17.84 -34.77
C VAL A 638 -1.75 -18.64 -35.87
N ILE A 639 -0.97 -19.40 -36.65
CA ILE A 639 -1.44 -20.30 -37.71
C ILE A 639 -1.21 -21.74 -37.23
N TRP A 640 -2.26 -22.58 -37.24
CA TRP A 640 -2.28 -23.88 -36.57
C TRP A 640 -1.79 -25.08 -37.36
#